data_AF-A0A9D1NTB3-F1
#
_entry.id   AF-A0A9D1NTB3-F1
#
_cell.length_a   1.000
_cell.length_b   1.000
_cell.length_c   1.000
_cell.angle_alpha   90.00
_cell.angle_beta   90.00
_cell.angle_gamma   90.00
#
_symmetry.space_group_name_H-M   'P 1'
#
loop_
_entity.id
_entity.type
_entity.pdbx_description
1 polymer ?
#
loop_
_entity_poly.entity_id
_entity_poly.type
_entity_poly.pdbx_seq_one_letter_code
_entity_poly.pdbx_strand_id
1 'polypeptide(L)'
;MKRQTVTRLLAVTLSASLLLPYTAQAAVDDQTAAEQAILEQEESEQEAGQETAADTPKIPEGDENIQAEDPALSDGTDAQEAGNSGEEQQNIRDDQEQPDGTSGKEAAGDQPKEALGSQETENRQDARSQADLETPSQPAQVTPKAQEGETDTGVSETAKDAGEDETQEDTETPEAEEEADTLGNWVRSGSRWWYQYRDGSYPRSQWEDIDGSRYYFDAAGWMVTGWQQIGGVWYYMSAGGQMQTGWQWIGGSWYYLNEEGKMQTGWQKVGGIWYYMNGSGQMLTGWQYLNGAWYYLDGSGHMLTGWAYVNGAWYYMNESGRMLTGWQQIGGKWYYLEGSGRMLTGWQYLGGVWYYMNGSGQMLTGWQQIGGIWYYMNGNGRMLTGWQLIGGSWYYLDGSGHMLTGWQQIGGTYYYLQPSGAMAADTWIGDWYVDDSGAWIEGKKKVFEEGWINTNGLWWYQYEDGSYAKSGWKTIGGKEYYFDDAGWMQVGWLKQNGTWYYLNSDGSKAYDQWIGKTGVGGYYINKYGRMVADGQYSLDYSIYTFDENGKCTGRENRYVTMKDPINGKNYLLERQIQTDPQVSDDELLAAAVYAEAGNQKMPGMTGVALVMLNRCVSSEYPSSVRFMLYQNQQFEVARNGTLTRHLNNINSSYLDDAKEAVAAARAIMEDYQKNGTPRTVEGLTMPEGKTDFDYMGFMTPAAFKNAGLDWEATDAFTYMNTTFYTRWIKEKS
;
A
#
# COMPACT_ATOMS: atom_id res chain seq x y z
N MET A 1 -29.55 -22.15 43.81
CA MET A 1 -29.27 -22.16 45.27
C MET A 1 -28.36 -20.98 45.59
N LYS A 2 -28.75 -20.12 46.55
CA LYS A 2 -27.96 -19.37 47.58
C LYS A 2 -26.67 -18.63 47.11
N ARG A 3 -26.30 -17.41 47.53
CA ARG A 3 -26.69 -16.48 48.61
C ARG A 3 -25.80 -15.21 48.44
N GLN A 4 -26.35 -13.99 48.50
CA GLN A 4 -26.30 -13.01 49.62
C GLN A 4 -25.02 -12.14 49.76
N THR A 5 -25.15 -10.81 49.50
CA THR A 5 -24.99 -9.62 50.42
C THR A 5 -23.52 -9.14 50.53
N VAL A 6 -23.10 -7.85 50.59
CA VAL A 6 -23.52 -6.66 51.37
C VAL A 6 -22.95 -5.34 50.79
N THR A 7 -23.74 -4.28 50.99
CA THR A 7 -23.65 -2.81 50.90
C THR A 7 -22.49 -2.06 51.62
N ARG A 8 -22.07 -0.89 51.10
CA ARG A 8 -21.70 0.38 51.81
C ARG A 8 -21.65 1.51 50.75
N LEU A 9 -22.61 2.43 50.62
CA LEU A 9 -22.95 3.64 51.39
C LEU A 9 -21.79 4.64 51.62
N LEU A 10 -21.82 5.77 50.90
CA LEU A 10 -21.59 7.10 51.47
C LEU A 10 -22.33 8.16 50.64
N ALA A 11 -23.17 8.93 51.32
CA ALA A 11 -23.96 10.03 50.79
C ALA A 11 -23.27 11.36 51.11
N VAL A 12 -23.40 12.36 50.23
CA VAL A 12 -23.40 13.78 50.62
C VAL A 12 -24.50 14.50 49.85
N THR A 13 -25.39 15.10 50.62
CA THR A 13 -26.53 15.95 50.27
C THR A 13 -26.11 17.39 50.00
N LEU A 14 -26.80 18.09 49.09
CA LEU A 14 -27.18 19.51 49.22
C LEU A 14 -28.35 19.78 48.23
N SER A 15 -29.60 19.74 48.69
CA SER A 15 -30.43 20.91 49.09
C SER A 15 -31.05 21.67 47.91
N ALA A 16 -32.34 21.41 47.68
CA ALA A 16 -33.24 22.15 46.81
C ALA A 16 -33.95 23.29 47.57
N SER A 17 -34.20 24.42 46.89
CA SER A 17 -35.19 25.48 47.17
C SER A 17 -35.01 26.54 46.06
N LEU A 18 -35.99 27.14 45.37
CA LEU A 18 -37.44 27.16 45.45
C LEU A 18 -37.95 27.76 44.11
N LEU A 19 -39.05 27.25 43.57
CA LEU A 19 -39.78 27.79 42.40
C LEU A 19 -40.60 29.04 42.77
N LEU A 20 -40.70 30.02 41.87
CA LEU A 20 -41.97 30.66 41.48
C LEU A 20 -41.87 31.24 40.04
N PRO A 21 -42.98 31.29 39.27
CA PRO A 21 -43.00 31.70 37.86
C PRO A 21 -43.33 33.19 37.71
N TYR A 22 -42.80 33.86 36.68
CA TYR A 22 -43.23 35.19 36.29
C TYR A 22 -43.87 35.16 34.90
N THR A 23 -45.09 35.69 34.85
CA THR A 23 -45.99 35.79 33.70
C THR A 23 -45.57 36.90 32.73
N ALA A 24 -45.81 36.65 31.45
CA ALA A 24 -45.73 37.62 30.35
C ALA A 24 -46.72 38.79 30.53
N GLN A 25 -46.34 40.00 30.08
CA GLN A 25 -47.11 40.83 29.14
C GLN A 25 -46.34 42.13 28.73
N ALA A 26 -46.31 42.38 27.41
CA ALA A 26 -46.17 43.66 26.69
C ALA A 26 -44.84 44.44 26.69
N ALA A 27 -44.16 44.39 25.54
CA ALA A 27 -43.99 45.55 24.67
C ALA A 27 -43.68 45.06 23.23
N VAL A 28 -44.68 45.17 22.37
CA VAL A 28 -44.55 45.11 20.91
C VAL A 28 -44.19 46.52 20.49
N ASP A 29 -43.06 46.69 19.78
CA ASP A 29 -43.00 47.47 18.54
C ASP A 29 -41.56 47.53 18.01
N ASP A 30 -41.48 47.42 16.69
CA ASP A 30 -40.41 47.88 15.80
C ASP A 30 -39.20 46.97 15.53
N GLN A 31 -39.44 45.84 14.84
CA GLN A 31 -38.50 45.32 13.82
C GLN A 31 -39.26 44.57 12.71
N THR A 32 -39.80 45.30 11.73
CA THR A 32 -40.15 44.73 10.42
C THR A 32 -39.69 45.70 9.33
N ALA A 33 -38.42 45.61 8.93
CA ALA A 33 -37.91 46.26 7.71
C ALA A 33 -36.62 45.63 7.14
N ALA A 34 -36.29 44.36 7.47
CA ALA A 34 -35.07 43.72 6.94
C ALA A 34 -35.21 42.22 6.63
N GLU A 35 -36.43 41.70 6.47
CA GLU A 35 -36.71 40.30 6.08
C GLU A 35 -37.57 40.18 4.81
N GLN A 36 -37.56 41.20 3.93
CA GLN A 36 -38.22 41.14 2.61
C GLN A 36 -37.33 41.62 1.45
N ALA A 37 -36.05 41.23 1.43
CA ALA A 37 -35.17 41.56 0.30
C ALA A 37 -34.28 40.42 -0.22
N ILE A 38 -34.50 39.17 0.21
CA ILE A 38 -33.77 37.99 -0.33
C ILE A 38 -34.73 36.81 -0.50
N LEU A 39 -35.85 37.03 -1.20
CA LEU A 39 -36.80 35.99 -1.58
C LEU A 39 -37.62 36.41 -2.81
N GLU A 40 -36.96 37.03 -3.79
CA GLU A 40 -37.57 37.40 -5.08
C GLU A 40 -36.54 37.38 -6.22
N GLN A 41 -35.71 36.32 -6.27
CA GLN A 41 -34.87 36.02 -7.44
C GLN A 41 -34.53 34.52 -7.60
N GLU A 42 -35.40 33.62 -7.12
CA GLU A 42 -35.27 32.17 -7.34
C GLU A 42 -36.64 31.54 -7.67
N GLU A 43 -37.40 32.17 -8.57
CA GLU A 43 -38.62 31.57 -9.14
C GLU A 43 -38.70 31.80 -10.66
N SER A 44 -37.57 31.59 -11.36
CA SER A 44 -37.55 31.53 -12.82
C SER A 44 -36.38 30.70 -13.34
N GLU A 45 -36.27 29.42 -12.97
CA GLU A 45 -35.49 28.42 -13.74
C GLU A 45 -35.76 26.96 -13.30
N GLN A 46 -37.00 26.62 -12.98
CA GLN A 46 -37.47 25.24 -12.92
C GLN A 46 -38.81 25.10 -13.63
N GLU A 47 -38.80 25.15 -14.97
CA GLU A 47 -39.82 24.49 -15.80
C GLU A 47 -39.37 24.52 -17.28
N ALA A 48 -38.63 23.49 -17.71
CA ALA A 48 -38.64 23.00 -19.09
C ALA A 48 -37.88 21.67 -19.19
N GLY A 49 -38.61 20.60 -19.55
CA GLY A 49 -38.00 19.45 -20.24
C GLY A 49 -38.01 18.11 -19.50
N GLN A 50 -39.18 17.59 -19.14
CA GLN A 50 -39.43 16.14 -19.29
C GLN A 50 -39.93 15.90 -20.73
N GLU A 51 -39.21 15.11 -21.54
CA GLU A 51 -39.80 14.06 -22.38
C GLU A 51 -38.75 13.20 -23.14
N THR A 52 -38.87 11.89 -22.93
CA THR A 52 -38.79 10.78 -23.91
C THR A 52 -37.45 10.28 -24.49
N ALA A 53 -37.31 8.95 -24.32
CA ALA A 53 -36.90 7.93 -25.29
C ALA A 53 -35.42 7.77 -25.70
N ALA A 54 -34.92 6.57 -25.36
CA ALA A 54 -34.10 5.65 -26.14
C ALA A 54 -33.43 6.18 -27.42
N ASP A 55 -32.10 6.08 -27.49
CA ASP A 55 -31.46 5.23 -28.49
C ASP A 55 -29.98 4.97 -28.15
N THR A 56 -29.50 3.83 -28.59
CA THR A 56 -28.09 3.40 -28.54
C THR A 56 -27.38 3.93 -29.78
N PRO A 57 -26.09 4.31 -29.71
CA PRO A 57 -25.19 4.00 -30.83
C PRO A 57 -23.83 3.52 -30.31
N LYS A 58 -23.47 2.24 -30.48
CA LYS A 58 -22.69 1.70 -31.61
C LYS A 58 -21.50 2.55 -32.07
N ILE A 59 -20.33 2.07 -31.65
CA ILE A 59 -19.04 1.90 -32.37
C ILE A 59 -19.01 2.41 -33.82
N PRO A 60 -17.90 3.08 -34.20
CA PRO A 60 -17.27 2.83 -35.49
C PRO A 60 -15.89 2.20 -35.33
N GLU A 61 -15.72 1.06 -36.00
CA GLU A 61 -14.45 0.47 -36.40
C GLU A 61 -13.73 1.42 -37.37
N GLY A 62 -12.41 1.40 -37.32
CA GLY A 62 -11.53 2.07 -38.26
C GLY A 62 -10.13 1.50 -38.15
N ASP A 63 -9.89 0.44 -38.94
CA ASP A 63 -8.57 -0.06 -39.32
C ASP A 63 -7.71 1.06 -39.90
N GLU A 64 -6.40 1.07 -39.57
CA GLU A 64 -5.31 1.23 -40.54
C GLU A 64 -3.92 0.97 -39.91
N ASN A 65 -3.47 -0.27 -40.06
CA ASN A 65 -2.15 -0.70 -40.55
C ASN A 65 -1.06 0.38 -40.76
N ILE A 66 0.04 0.36 -39.98
CA ILE A 66 1.39 0.72 -40.46
C ILE A 66 2.44 -0.25 -39.89
N GLN A 67 3.29 -0.71 -40.80
CA GLN A 67 4.36 -1.69 -40.68
C GLN A 67 5.59 -1.20 -39.91
N ALA A 68 6.36 -2.20 -39.49
CA ALA A 68 7.71 -2.18 -38.93
C ALA A 68 8.74 -1.35 -39.71
N GLU A 69 9.72 -0.79 -39.00
CA GLU A 69 11.12 -0.77 -39.44
C GLU A 69 12.08 -0.96 -38.25
N ASP A 70 12.96 -1.94 -38.43
CA ASP A 70 14.24 -2.17 -37.75
C ASP A 70 15.25 -1.09 -38.20
N PRO A 71 16.33 -0.81 -37.45
CA PRO A 71 17.61 -1.25 -38.01
C PRO A 71 18.67 -1.69 -36.97
N ALA A 72 19.13 -2.93 -37.15
CA ALA A 72 20.52 -3.37 -37.38
C ALA A 72 21.73 -2.54 -36.84
N LEU A 73 22.53 -3.23 -35.99
CA LEU A 73 23.97 -3.57 -36.10
C LEU A 73 25.08 -2.48 -36.21
N SER A 74 26.03 -2.54 -35.26
CA SER A 74 27.50 -2.69 -35.52
C SER A 74 28.21 -3.03 -34.18
N ASP A 75 28.81 -4.20 -34.00
CA ASP A 75 30.16 -4.65 -34.41
C ASP A 75 31.27 -4.26 -33.39
N GLY A 76 32.14 -5.22 -33.03
CA GLY A 76 33.26 -4.98 -32.11
C GLY A 76 33.75 -6.21 -31.33
N THR A 77 34.52 -7.06 -31.98
CA THR A 77 35.39 -8.10 -31.44
C THR A 77 36.47 -7.57 -30.49
N ASP A 78 36.84 -8.32 -29.45
CA ASP A 78 38.24 -8.74 -29.23
C ASP A 78 38.39 -9.79 -28.11
N ALA A 79 39.25 -10.76 -28.38
CA ALA A 79 39.69 -11.82 -27.49
C ALA A 79 40.96 -11.39 -26.75
N GLN A 80 41.16 -11.86 -25.51
CA GLN A 80 42.48 -12.31 -25.06
C GLN A 80 42.44 -13.13 -23.75
N GLU A 81 43.13 -14.28 -23.82
CA GLU A 81 43.47 -15.20 -22.74
C GLU A 81 44.53 -14.65 -21.77
N ALA A 82 44.49 -15.17 -20.53
CA ALA A 82 45.57 -15.56 -19.61
C ALA A 82 45.05 -15.33 -18.18
N GLY A 83 45.18 -16.20 -17.17
CA GLY A 83 46.02 -17.36 -16.90
C GLY A 83 46.14 -17.49 -15.36
N ASN A 84 46.61 -18.65 -14.88
CA ASN A 84 46.86 -19.07 -13.48
C ASN A 84 45.64 -19.51 -12.65
N SER A 85 45.44 -20.80 -12.31
CA SER A 85 46.28 -21.80 -11.61
C SER A 85 46.33 -21.63 -10.09
N GLY A 86 45.97 -22.71 -9.36
CA GLY A 86 46.18 -22.82 -7.92
C GLY A 86 45.39 -23.98 -7.33
N GLU A 87 45.92 -25.20 -7.48
CA GLU A 87 45.51 -26.40 -6.75
C GLU A 87 45.77 -26.20 -5.23
N GLU A 88 44.96 -26.83 -4.38
CA GLU A 88 45.50 -27.76 -3.38
C GLU A 88 44.42 -28.71 -2.84
N GLN A 89 44.77 -30.00 -2.91
CA GLN A 89 44.06 -31.14 -2.33
C GLN A 89 44.49 -31.35 -0.88
N GLN A 90 43.65 -32.01 -0.07
CA GLN A 90 43.92 -33.30 0.62
C GLN A 90 42.77 -33.56 1.62
N ASN A 91 42.01 -34.67 1.45
CA ASN A 91 42.25 -36.02 2.02
C ASN A 91 42.17 -36.01 3.58
N ILE A 92 41.51 -36.92 4.30
CA ILE A 92 40.98 -38.27 4.06
C ILE A 92 40.34 -38.76 5.40
N ARG A 93 39.60 -39.90 5.33
CA ARG A 93 39.28 -40.92 6.37
C ARG A 93 37.97 -40.73 7.14
N ASP A 94 36.97 -41.58 6.88
CA ASP A 94 36.79 -42.98 7.36
C ASP A 94 36.19 -42.94 8.78
N ASP A 95 35.20 -43.72 9.20
CA ASP A 95 34.59 -44.94 8.72
C ASP A 95 33.31 -45.15 9.55
N GLN A 96 32.32 -45.86 8.98
CA GLN A 96 31.45 -46.87 9.62
C GLN A 96 30.63 -46.46 10.88
N GLU A 97 29.33 -46.79 11.01
CA GLU A 97 28.74 -48.12 10.91
C GLU A 97 27.19 -47.93 10.96
N GLN A 98 26.48 -48.59 10.05
CA GLN A 98 25.07 -49.02 10.17
C GLN A 98 24.98 -50.16 11.23
N PRO A 99 23.82 -50.74 11.61
CA PRO A 99 22.45 -50.69 11.06
C PRO A 99 21.43 -50.43 12.21
N ASP A 100 20.12 -50.63 12.19
CA ASP A 100 19.19 -51.50 11.47
C ASP A 100 17.75 -51.11 11.91
N GLY A 101 16.73 -51.62 11.22
CA GLY A 101 15.52 -52.07 11.93
C GLY A 101 14.23 -51.23 11.89
N THR A 102 13.57 -51.23 10.74
CA THR A 102 12.21 -51.78 10.53
C THR A 102 11.02 -51.40 11.44
N SER A 103 10.03 -50.78 10.78
CA SER A 103 8.57 -50.90 10.88
C SER A 103 7.80 -50.63 12.20
N GLY A 104 6.72 -49.88 12.05
CA GLY A 104 5.40 -50.39 12.43
C GLY A 104 4.53 -49.51 13.33
N LYS A 105 3.63 -48.76 12.66
CA LYS A 105 2.19 -48.59 12.97
C LYS A 105 1.68 -48.06 14.32
N GLU A 106 0.75 -47.10 14.15
CA GLU A 106 -0.49 -46.86 14.93
C GLU A 106 -0.31 -46.43 16.42
N ALA A 107 -1.10 -45.57 17.04
CA ALA A 107 -2.11 -44.58 16.69
C ALA A 107 -2.39 -43.79 18.00
N ALA A 108 -2.87 -42.56 17.85
CA ALA A 108 -3.72 -41.81 18.79
C ALA A 108 -3.20 -41.40 20.19
N GLY A 109 -3.44 -40.13 20.51
CA GLY A 109 -4.08 -39.79 21.79
C GLY A 109 -3.29 -38.93 22.76
N ASP A 110 -3.84 -37.74 23.02
CA ASP A 110 -3.78 -36.97 24.27
C ASP A 110 -2.48 -36.28 24.72
N GLN A 111 -2.51 -34.95 24.56
CA GLN A 111 -2.06 -33.98 25.58
C GLN A 111 -2.72 -34.28 26.94
N PRO A 112 -2.16 -33.92 28.13
CA PRO A 112 -1.85 -32.51 28.46
C PRO A 112 -0.85 -32.22 29.62
N LYS A 113 -0.72 -30.90 29.92
CA LYS A 113 -0.25 -30.23 31.17
C LYS A 113 1.26 -30.13 31.39
N GLU A 114 1.83 -28.92 31.35
CA GLU A 114 1.93 -27.95 32.47
C GLU A 114 2.50 -28.54 33.76
N ALA A 115 3.73 -28.13 34.13
CA ALA A 115 3.97 -27.24 35.28
C ALA A 115 5.48 -27.08 35.62
N LEU A 116 5.88 -25.81 35.69
CA LEU A 116 6.70 -25.12 36.72
C LEU A 116 8.02 -25.68 37.28
N GLY A 117 8.98 -24.73 37.37
CA GLY A 117 9.98 -24.58 38.43
C GLY A 117 11.39 -24.98 37.99
N SER A 118 12.47 -24.23 38.22
CA SER A 118 12.73 -23.15 39.19
C SER A 118 14.17 -22.62 39.01
N GLN A 119 14.35 -21.32 39.27
CA GLN A 119 15.47 -20.64 40.00
C GLN A 119 16.92 -20.84 39.51
N GLU A 120 17.56 -19.77 39.03
CA GLU A 120 18.42 -18.77 39.74
C GLU A 120 19.91 -19.04 39.50
N THR A 121 20.64 -18.01 39.08
CA THR A 121 21.98 -17.67 39.61
C THR A 121 22.37 -16.26 39.16
N GLU A 122 22.72 -15.43 40.13
CA GLU A 122 23.30 -14.09 39.98
C GLU A 122 24.77 -14.16 39.53
N ASN A 123 25.24 -13.13 38.80
CA ASN A 123 26.48 -12.44 39.19
C ASN A 123 26.58 -11.00 38.61
N ARG A 124 27.10 -10.10 39.46
CA ARG A 124 27.47 -8.67 39.26
C ARG A 124 28.67 -8.51 38.28
N GLN A 125 29.03 -7.37 37.68
CA GLN A 125 29.17 -5.98 38.18
C GLN A 125 29.60 -4.99 37.04
N ASP A 126 29.28 -3.69 37.24
CA ASP A 126 29.89 -2.44 36.73
C ASP A 126 29.84 -2.09 35.20
N ALA A 127 29.48 -0.89 34.72
CA ALA A 127 29.47 0.46 35.33
C ALA A 127 28.53 1.46 34.58
N ARG A 128 27.98 2.42 35.36
CA ARG A 128 27.75 3.89 35.13
C ARG A 128 27.30 4.35 33.71
N SER A 129 26.17 5.04 33.55
CA SER A 129 25.90 6.37 34.13
C SER A 129 24.40 6.68 34.35
N GLN A 130 24.10 7.29 35.49
CA GLN A 130 22.82 7.90 35.89
C GLN A 130 22.58 9.25 35.18
N ALA A 131 21.31 9.61 34.93
CA ALA A 131 20.61 10.65 35.70
C ALA A 131 19.14 10.79 35.23
N ASP A 132 18.23 10.66 36.19
CA ASP A 132 16.79 10.88 36.12
C ASP A 132 16.41 12.37 36.34
N LEU A 133 15.21 12.72 35.83
CA LEU A 133 14.15 13.57 36.40
C LEU A 133 14.51 14.89 37.12
N GLU A 134 13.93 16.00 36.64
CA GLU A 134 13.12 16.94 37.43
C GLU A 134 12.46 18.02 36.53
N THR A 135 11.16 18.29 36.75
CA THR A 135 10.44 19.54 36.39
C THR A 135 10.31 20.39 37.68
N PRO A 136 9.97 21.70 37.69
CA PRO A 136 9.68 22.65 36.59
C PRO A 136 10.27 24.08 36.76
N SER A 137 10.29 24.91 35.70
CA SER A 137 10.39 26.39 35.80
C SER A 137 9.92 27.10 34.51
N GLN A 138 9.21 28.23 34.68
CA GLN A 138 8.65 29.15 33.67
C GLN A 138 9.69 29.73 32.67
N PRO A 139 9.26 30.30 31.53
CA PRO A 139 10.04 31.32 30.83
C PRO A 139 9.40 32.73 30.86
N ALA A 140 10.26 33.73 31.13
CA ALA A 140 10.07 35.19 31.14
C ALA A 140 9.78 35.75 29.73
N GLN A 141 8.86 36.70 29.53
CA GLN A 141 8.99 38.17 29.67
C GLN A 141 10.30 38.78 29.15
N VAL A 142 10.20 39.47 28.01
CA VAL A 142 11.24 40.33 27.44
C VAL A 142 10.76 41.77 27.52
N THR A 143 11.55 42.62 28.17
CA THR A 143 11.36 44.07 28.29
C THR A 143 12.52 44.77 27.60
N PRO A 144 12.34 45.89 26.88
CA PRO A 144 13.40 46.84 26.66
C PRO A 144 13.37 47.93 27.76
N LYS A 145 14.55 48.23 28.29
CA LYS A 145 14.78 49.20 29.37
C LYS A 145 15.21 50.54 28.76
N ALA A 146 14.52 51.61 29.14
CA ALA A 146 14.90 52.99 28.88
C ALA A 146 16.10 53.40 29.75
N GLN A 147 16.95 54.28 29.21
CA GLN A 147 17.97 55.03 29.95
C GLN A 147 17.60 56.51 29.93
N GLU A 148 17.69 57.13 31.11
CA GLU A 148 17.56 58.57 31.36
C GLU A 148 18.79 59.33 30.83
N GLY A 149 18.57 60.61 30.48
CA GLY A 149 19.61 61.60 30.23
C GLY A 149 19.00 63.00 30.20
N GLU A 150 19.32 63.80 31.21
CA GLU A 150 18.91 65.19 31.43
C GLU A 150 19.53 66.19 30.42
N THR A 151 18.93 67.38 30.44
CA THR A 151 19.19 68.65 29.75
C THR A 151 20.60 69.22 29.89
N ASP A 152 21.11 69.95 28.89
CA ASP A 152 21.23 71.44 28.88
C ASP A 152 22.21 71.99 27.81
N THR A 153 21.87 73.19 27.31
CA THR A 153 22.63 74.28 26.66
C THR A 153 23.68 74.05 25.55
N GLY A 154 23.61 74.91 24.52
CA GLY A 154 24.83 75.40 23.82
C GLY A 154 24.70 75.69 22.32
N VAL A 155 24.71 76.98 21.98
CA VAL A 155 24.56 77.63 20.67
C VAL A 155 25.73 77.42 19.68
N SER A 156 25.43 77.70 18.40
CA SER A 156 26.29 78.19 17.29
C SER A 156 26.74 77.11 16.29
N GLU A 157 26.87 77.34 14.98
CA GLU A 157 26.57 78.44 14.05
C GLU A 157 26.90 77.92 12.63
N THR A 158 26.47 78.69 11.61
CA THR A 158 26.92 78.75 10.20
C THR A 158 26.30 77.82 9.15
N ALA A 159 26.01 78.24 7.91
CA ALA A 159 25.54 79.50 7.29
C ALA A 159 25.42 79.26 5.75
N LYS A 160 24.57 80.09 5.10
CA LYS A 160 24.45 80.41 3.65
C LYS A 160 23.75 79.38 2.76
N ASP A 161 22.94 79.72 1.76
CA ASP A 161 22.69 80.93 0.94
C ASP A 161 21.33 80.66 0.20
N ALA A 162 20.31 81.52 0.08
CA ALA A 162 20.11 82.80 -0.63
C ALA A 162 19.31 82.69 -1.96
N GLY A 163 18.44 83.69 -2.20
CA GLY A 163 17.74 84.03 -3.46
C GLY A 163 16.22 83.80 -3.41
N GLU A 164 15.36 84.75 -2.99
CA GLU A 164 14.87 85.98 -3.68
C GLU A 164 14.00 85.71 -4.93
N ASP A 165 12.71 86.07 -4.87
CA ASP A 165 12.12 87.06 -5.80
C ASP A 165 10.80 87.64 -5.23
N GLU A 166 10.58 88.91 -5.56
CA GLU A 166 9.59 89.85 -5.03
C GLU A 166 8.28 89.85 -5.83
N THR A 167 7.18 90.35 -5.24
CA THR A 167 6.29 91.34 -5.89
C THR A 167 5.32 91.95 -4.86
N GLN A 168 5.25 93.28 -4.88
CA GLN A 168 4.50 94.18 -4.01
C GLN A 168 3.11 94.50 -4.59
N GLU A 169 2.16 94.84 -3.72
CA GLU A 169 1.18 95.96 -3.85
C GLU A 169 0.38 96.03 -2.53
N ASP A 170 0.65 97.02 -1.68
CA ASP A 170 -0.08 98.30 -1.53
C ASP A 170 -1.26 98.20 -0.53
N THR A 171 -1.02 98.61 0.72
CA THR A 171 -1.40 99.91 1.34
C THR A 171 -2.84 99.96 1.87
N GLU A 172 -3.00 99.70 3.17
CA GLU A 172 -3.79 100.53 4.08
C GLU A 172 -3.49 100.13 5.54
N THR A 173 -2.73 100.99 6.20
CA THR A 173 -2.45 100.95 7.64
C THR A 173 -3.63 101.62 8.36
N PRO A 174 -4.41 100.94 9.23
CA PRO A 174 -5.16 101.65 10.24
C PRO A 174 -4.19 102.05 11.35
N GLU A 175 -4.30 103.31 11.73
CA GLU A 175 -3.62 103.93 12.86
C GLU A 175 -3.66 103.04 14.11
N ALA A 176 -2.48 102.89 14.71
CA ALA A 176 -2.35 102.48 16.10
C ALA A 176 -3.02 103.55 16.96
N GLU A 177 -4.27 103.31 17.36
CA GLU A 177 -4.87 103.99 18.49
C GLU A 177 -4.20 103.47 19.77
N GLU A 178 -3.60 104.41 20.51
CA GLU A 178 -3.13 104.23 21.87
C GLU A 178 -4.28 103.73 22.77
N GLU A 179 -4.25 102.45 23.18
CA GLU A 179 -4.98 102.04 24.37
C GLU A 179 -4.15 102.41 25.61
N ALA A 180 -4.70 103.36 26.34
CA ALA A 180 -4.14 104.04 27.48
C ALA A 180 -4.02 103.12 28.71
N ASP A 181 -2.90 103.26 29.42
CA ASP A 181 -2.76 103.37 30.89
C ASP A 181 -3.95 102.91 31.80
N THR A 182 -4.39 101.66 31.72
CA THR A 182 -5.36 101.04 32.66
C THR A 182 -4.70 100.30 33.84
N LEU A 183 -3.40 100.49 34.08
CA LEU A 183 -2.69 99.80 35.18
C LEU A 183 -3.06 100.39 36.55
N GLY A 184 -4.10 99.81 37.15
CA GLY A 184 -4.47 99.88 38.55
C GLY A 184 -3.65 98.95 39.46
N ASN A 185 -4.08 98.77 40.71
CA ASN A 185 -3.38 97.94 41.70
C ASN A 185 -4.27 96.82 42.24
N TRP A 186 -3.69 95.63 42.40
CA TRP A 186 -4.30 94.54 43.17
C TRP A 186 -4.31 94.87 44.66
N VAL A 187 -5.50 94.87 45.26
CA VAL A 187 -5.70 95.15 46.69
C VAL A 187 -6.24 93.92 47.39
N ARG A 188 -5.52 93.45 48.41
CA ARG A 188 -5.94 92.32 49.26
C ARG A 188 -6.69 92.83 50.48
N SER A 189 -7.88 92.28 50.73
CA SER A 189 -8.64 92.53 51.96
C SER A 189 -9.08 91.19 52.56
N GLY A 190 -8.50 90.85 53.72
CA GLY A 190 -8.62 89.51 54.29
C GLY A 190 -8.07 88.43 53.37
N SER A 191 -8.92 87.45 53.01
CA SER A 191 -8.60 86.35 52.09
C SER A 191 -8.99 86.61 50.63
N ARG A 192 -9.55 87.78 50.30
CA ARG A 192 -10.07 88.10 48.96
C ARG A 192 -9.26 89.23 48.33
N TRP A 193 -9.28 89.28 47.00
CA TRP A 193 -8.58 90.26 46.18
C TRP A 193 -9.59 91.04 45.33
N TRP A 194 -9.33 92.32 45.10
CA TRP A 194 -10.04 93.17 44.14
C TRP A 194 -9.03 94.07 43.42
N TYR A 195 -9.43 94.66 42.28
CA TYR A 195 -8.56 95.52 41.49
C TYR A 195 -9.03 96.96 41.55
N GLN A 196 -8.14 97.89 41.88
CA GLN A 196 -8.47 99.31 41.91
C GLN A 196 -7.86 100.00 40.70
N TYR A 197 -8.68 100.56 39.82
CA TYR A 197 -8.22 101.43 38.74
C TYR A 197 -7.59 102.72 39.31
N ARG A 198 -6.74 103.38 38.52
CA ARG A 198 -6.05 104.62 38.98
C ARG A 198 -6.99 105.76 39.37
N ASP A 199 -8.19 105.81 38.79
CA ASP A 199 -9.23 106.79 39.10
C ASP A 199 -9.98 106.47 40.42
N GLY A 200 -9.64 105.37 41.08
CA GLY A 200 -10.24 104.89 42.32
C GLY A 200 -11.46 103.99 42.14
N SER A 201 -11.97 103.83 40.91
CA SER A 201 -13.06 102.89 40.59
C SER A 201 -12.54 101.44 40.50
N TYR A 202 -13.43 100.47 40.30
CA TYR A 202 -13.08 99.03 40.26
C TYR A 202 -14.04 98.19 39.42
N PRO A 203 -13.58 97.06 38.83
CA PRO A 203 -14.43 96.16 38.05
C PRO A 203 -15.44 95.43 38.93
N ARG A 204 -16.68 95.27 38.44
CA ARG A 204 -17.75 94.51 39.12
C ARG A 204 -18.66 93.82 38.10
N SER A 205 -19.02 92.57 38.34
CA SER A 205 -19.83 91.74 37.41
C SER A 205 -19.30 91.73 35.97
N GLN A 206 -17.99 91.76 35.78
CA GLN A 206 -17.37 91.87 34.47
C GLN A 206 -16.06 91.12 34.38
N TRP A 207 -15.68 90.81 33.14
CA TRP A 207 -14.35 90.33 32.79
C TRP A 207 -13.40 91.51 32.66
N GLU A 208 -12.16 91.31 33.08
CA GLU A 208 -11.09 92.29 32.96
C GLU A 208 -9.79 91.61 32.53
N ASP A 209 -9.08 92.19 31.57
CA ASP A 209 -7.77 91.74 31.15
C ASP A 209 -6.70 92.57 31.87
N ILE A 210 -5.91 91.92 32.72
CA ILE A 210 -4.90 92.56 33.57
C ILE A 210 -3.59 91.81 33.38
N ASP A 211 -2.54 92.51 32.98
CA ASP A 211 -1.19 91.97 32.77
C ASP A 211 -1.16 90.71 31.87
N GLY A 212 -1.99 90.72 30.81
CA GLY A 212 -2.10 89.62 29.85
C GLY A 212 -2.86 88.40 30.35
N SER A 213 -3.51 88.46 31.50
CA SER A 213 -4.39 87.42 32.02
C SER A 213 -5.81 87.93 32.21
N ARG A 214 -6.80 87.07 31.95
CA ARG A 214 -8.21 87.41 32.08
C ARG A 214 -8.76 87.04 33.45
N TYR A 215 -9.47 87.96 34.09
CA TYR A 215 -10.04 87.84 35.43
C TYR A 215 -11.54 88.14 35.40
N TYR A 216 -12.29 87.60 36.36
CA TYR A 216 -13.69 87.96 36.56
C TYR A 216 -13.91 88.48 37.97
N PHE A 217 -14.73 89.52 38.09
CA PHE A 217 -15.08 90.14 39.36
C PHE A 217 -16.56 89.94 39.65
N ASP A 218 -16.89 89.52 40.88
CA ASP A 218 -18.26 89.34 41.33
C ASP A 218 -19.02 90.68 41.42
N ALA A 219 -20.30 90.63 41.77
CA ALA A 219 -21.14 91.84 41.84
C ALA A 219 -20.68 92.87 42.88
N ALA A 220 -19.86 92.45 43.85
CA ALA A 220 -19.27 93.30 44.87
C ALA A 220 -17.83 93.73 44.50
N GLY A 221 -17.33 93.35 43.34
CA GLY A 221 -16.00 93.70 42.84
C GLY A 221 -14.87 92.81 43.35
N TRP A 222 -15.17 91.64 43.93
CA TRP A 222 -14.13 90.70 44.33
C TRP A 222 -13.74 89.78 43.18
N MET A 223 -12.44 89.55 43.02
CA MET A 223 -11.90 88.55 42.10
C MET A 223 -12.36 87.15 42.51
N VAL A 224 -12.91 86.41 41.57
CA VAL A 224 -13.36 85.03 41.80
C VAL A 224 -12.26 84.01 41.47
N THR A 225 -12.30 82.86 42.14
CA THR A 225 -11.39 81.72 41.92
C THR A 225 -12.20 80.42 41.76
N GLY A 226 -11.57 79.36 41.24
CA GLY A 226 -12.20 78.06 41.02
C GLY A 226 -13.23 78.06 39.88
N TRP A 227 -14.15 77.09 39.91
CA TRP A 227 -15.22 76.97 38.92
C TRP A 227 -16.25 78.08 39.05
N GLN A 228 -16.53 78.77 37.93
CA GLN A 228 -17.47 79.89 37.87
C GLN A 228 -18.41 79.71 36.68
N GLN A 229 -19.71 79.83 36.92
CA GLN A 229 -20.71 79.82 35.86
C GLN A 229 -21.10 81.26 35.52
N ILE A 230 -20.68 81.74 34.36
CA ILE A 230 -20.83 83.13 33.91
C ILE A 230 -21.60 83.10 32.59
N GLY A 231 -22.77 83.74 32.56
CA GLY A 231 -23.63 83.74 31.37
C GLY A 231 -24.07 82.34 30.93
N GLY A 232 -24.20 81.40 31.88
CA GLY A 232 -24.55 80.00 31.62
C GLY A 232 -23.38 79.10 31.21
N VAL A 233 -22.18 79.66 31.00
CA VAL A 233 -20.97 78.93 30.60
C VAL A 233 -20.03 78.75 31.79
N TRP A 234 -19.42 77.58 31.91
CA TRP A 234 -18.44 77.30 32.96
C TRP A 234 -17.03 77.73 32.55
N TYR A 235 -16.34 78.41 33.46
CA TYR A 235 -14.94 78.80 33.38
C TYR A 235 -14.22 78.32 34.64
N TYR A 236 -12.91 78.09 34.56
CA TYR A 236 -12.09 77.82 35.73
C TYR A 236 -11.06 78.93 35.94
N MET A 237 -11.11 79.53 37.12
CA MET A 237 -10.17 80.56 37.55
C MET A 237 -9.14 79.90 38.47
N SER A 238 -7.85 80.15 38.22
CA SER A 238 -6.78 79.61 39.06
C SER A 238 -6.89 80.12 40.51
N ALA A 239 -6.04 79.62 41.41
CA ALA A 239 -5.94 80.16 42.77
C ALA A 239 -5.53 81.65 42.78
N GLY A 240 -4.82 82.12 41.76
CA GLY A 240 -4.47 83.52 41.53
C GLY A 240 -5.54 84.32 40.79
N GLY A 241 -6.65 83.69 40.37
CA GLY A 241 -7.77 84.32 39.68
C GLY A 241 -7.65 84.37 38.16
N GLN A 242 -6.54 83.93 37.56
CA GLN A 242 -6.41 83.89 36.10
C GLN A 242 -7.34 82.83 35.49
N MET A 243 -8.08 83.20 34.45
CA MET A 243 -8.87 82.27 33.65
C MET A 243 -7.95 81.26 32.97
N GLN A 244 -8.27 79.97 33.12
CA GLN A 244 -7.51 78.89 32.49
C GLN A 244 -8.08 78.53 31.12
N THR A 245 -7.22 78.03 30.24
CA THR A 245 -7.55 77.46 28.92
C THR A 245 -6.85 76.11 28.75
N GLY A 246 -7.20 75.34 27.72
CA GLY A 246 -6.61 74.03 27.44
C GLY A 246 -6.98 72.94 28.45
N TRP A 247 -6.12 71.93 28.56
CA TRP A 247 -6.31 70.79 29.46
C TRP A 247 -6.00 71.16 30.91
N GLN A 248 -6.93 70.85 31.82
CA GLN A 248 -6.82 71.17 33.24
C GLN A 248 -7.12 69.95 34.11
N TRP A 249 -6.20 69.59 35.01
CA TRP A 249 -6.40 68.52 35.98
C TRP A 249 -6.94 69.09 37.28
N ILE A 250 -8.23 68.90 37.53
CA ILE A 250 -8.96 69.53 38.64
C ILE A 250 -9.72 68.45 39.41
N GLY A 251 -9.48 68.36 40.72
CA GLY A 251 -10.25 67.46 41.59
C GLY A 251 -10.19 65.98 41.20
N GLY A 252 -9.11 65.54 40.55
CA GLY A 252 -8.94 64.15 40.11
C GLY A 252 -9.54 63.83 38.72
N SER A 253 -9.88 64.83 37.92
CA SER A 253 -10.38 64.65 36.56
C SER A 253 -9.77 65.66 35.60
N TRP A 254 -9.62 65.27 34.33
CA TRP A 254 -9.25 66.18 33.26
C TRP A 254 -10.48 66.93 32.76
N TYR A 255 -10.31 68.22 32.50
CA TYR A 255 -11.27 69.11 31.85
C TYR A 255 -10.58 69.77 30.66
N TYR A 256 -11.33 70.09 29.61
CA TYR A 256 -10.82 70.87 28.49
C TYR A 256 -11.57 72.19 28.40
N LEU A 257 -10.84 73.29 28.56
CA LEU A 257 -11.33 74.64 28.34
C LEU A 257 -10.84 75.08 26.96
N ASN A 258 -11.73 75.59 26.11
CA ASN A 258 -11.30 76.05 24.79
C ASN A 258 -10.45 77.33 24.89
N GLU A 259 -10.06 77.90 23.74
CA GLU A 259 -9.21 79.10 23.70
C GLU A 259 -9.86 80.31 24.38
N GLU A 260 -11.20 80.39 24.44
CA GLU A 260 -11.92 81.42 25.19
C GLU A 260 -12.16 81.07 26.67
N GLY A 261 -11.63 79.96 27.17
CA GLY A 261 -11.77 79.50 28.55
C GLY A 261 -13.07 78.76 28.87
N LYS A 262 -13.91 78.49 27.87
CA LYS A 262 -15.20 77.82 28.05
C LYS A 262 -15.00 76.32 28.23
N MET A 263 -15.60 75.77 29.28
CA MET A 263 -15.59 74.34 29.52
C MET A 263 -16.35 73.56 28.46
N GLN A 264 -15.68 72.58 27.86
CA GLN A 264 -16.26 71.74 26.82
C GLN A 264 -16.96 70.51 27.42
N THR A 265 -18.03 70.09 26.75
CA THR A 265 -18.76 68.84 26.99
C THR A 265 -18.88 68.05 25.67
N GLY A 266 -19.21 66.76 25.74
CA GLY A 266 -19.35 65.90 24.56
C GLY A 266 -18.02 65.57 23.86
N TRP A 267 -18.11 65.20 22.58
CA TRP A 267 -16.96 64.86 21.74
C TRP A 267 -16.13 66.09 21.38
N GLN A 268 -14.82 66.02 21.63
CA GLN A 268 -13.87 67.10 21.33
C GLN A 268 -12.67 66.54 20.57
N LYS A 269 -12.32 67.17 19.45
CA LYS A 269 -11.13 66.81 18.67
C LYS A 269 -10.01 67.79 18.99
N VAL A 270 -9.02 67.35 19.75
CA VAL A 270 -7.90 68.18 20.21
C VAL A 270 -6.61 67.56 19.67
N GLY A 271 -5.80 68.35 18.95
CA GLY A 271 -4.55 67.86 18.37
C GLY A 271 -4.73 66.68 17.39
N GLY A 272 -5.89 66.58 16.74
CA GLY A 272 -6.23 65.47 15.85
C GLY A 272 -6.84 64.24 16.53
N ILE A 273 -6.84 64.18 17.87
CA ILE A 273 -7.32 63.05 18.66
C ILE A 273 -8.70 63.37 19.25
N TRP A 274 -9.59 62.39 19.28
CA TRP A 274 -10.93 62.52 19.86
C TRP A 274 -10.94 62.14 21.35
N TYR A 275 -11.61 62.97 22.14
CA TYR A 275 -11.89 62.80 23.56
C TYR A 275 -13.38 62.98 23.81
N TYR A 276 -13.89 62.46 24.93
CA TYR A 276 -15.27 62.71 25.35
C TYR A 276 -15.32 63.29 26.76
N MET A 277 -15.98 64.43 26.90
CA MET A 277 -16.23 65.10 28.16
C MET A 277 -17.69 64.83 28.58
N ASN A 278 -17.92 64.39 29.82
CA ASN A 278 -19.29 64.15 30.29
C ASN A 278 -20.08 65.47 30.47
N GLY A 279 -21.34 65.38 30.91
CA GLY A 279 -22.18 66.57 31.12
C GLY A 279 -21.64 67.58 32.14
N SER A 280 -20.74 67.13 33.03
CA SER A 280 -20.03 67.98 34.01
C SER A 280 -18.67 68.47 33.49
N GLY A 281 -18.30 68.14 32.26
CA GLY A 281 -17.03 68.53 31.64
C GLY A 281 -15.83 67.66 32.04
N GLN A 282 -16.02 66.53 32.72
CA GLN A 282 -14.94 65.60 33.04
C GLN A 282 -14.64 64.68 31.86
N MET A 283 -13.35 64.50 31.54
CA MET A 283 -12.91 63.59 30.49
C MET A 283 -13.16 62.15 30.91
N LEU A 284 -13.77 61.37 30.02
CA LEU A 284 -14.02 59.95 30.24
C LEU A 284 -12.86 59.09 29.72
N THR A 285 -12.73 57.90 30.31
CA THR A 285 -11.81 56.83 29.89
C THR A 285 -12.56 55.49 29.90
N GLY A 286 -11.99 54.45 29.31
CA GLY A 286 -12.57 53.11 29.21
C GLY A 286 -13.75 53.00 28.25
N TRP A 287 -14.58 51.97 28.46
CA TRP A 287 -15.76 51.69 27.66
C TRP A 287 -16.89 52.69 27.92
N GLN A 288 -17.40 53.30 26.85
CA GLN A 288 -18.48 54.29 26.90
C GLN A 288 -19.59 53.93 25.92
N TYR A 289 -20.82 53.80 26.41
CA TYR A 289 -22.00 53.61 25.57
C TYR A 289 -22.67 54.96 25.31
N LEU A 290 -22.52 55.47 24.09
CA LEU A 290 -22.91 56.82 23.70
C LEU A 290 -23.75 56.74 22.43
N ASN A 291 -24.92 57.37 22.44
CA ASN A 291 -25.81 57.48 21.26
C ASN A 291 -26.05 56.15 20.52
N GLY A 292 -26.24 55.06 21.27
CA GLY A 292 -26.53 53.75 20.70
C GLY A 292 -25.31 52.92 20.27
N ALA A 293 -24.08 53.37 20.55
CA ALA A 293 -22.86 52.64 20.19
C ALA A 293 -21.83 52.62 21.33
N TRP A 294 -21.02 51.57 21.34
CA TRP A 294 -19.87 51.46 22.25
C TRP A 294 -18.64 52.13 21.64
N TYR A 295 -17.89 52.83 22.49
CA TYR A 295 -16.60 53.45 22.21
C TYR A 295 -15.63 53.04 23.30
N TYR A 296 -14.33 53.07 23.01
CA TYR A 296 -13.29 52.87 24.01
C TYR A 296 -12.33 54.04 23.98
N LEU A 297 -12.23 54.73 25.12
CA LEU A 297 -11.25 55.78 25.35
C LEU A 297 -10.10 55.18 26.16
N ASP A 298 -8.86 55.33 25.72
CA ASP A 298 -7.71 54.78 26.44
C ASP A 298 -7.49 55.48 27.81
N GLY A 299 -6.44 55.08 28.53
CA GLY A 299 -6.13 55.68 29.83
C GLY A 299 -5.84 57.19 29.79
N SER A 300 -5.52 57.74 28.62
CA SER A 300 -5.31 59.17 28.37
C SER A 300 -6.56 59.86 27.80
N GLY A 301 -7.67 59.12 27.62
CA GLY A 301 -8.91 59.62 27.03
C GLY A 301 -8.95 59.58 25.50
N HIS A 302 -7.94 59.04 24.84
CA HIS A 302 -7.93 58.96 23.37
C HIS A 302 -8.93 57.93 22.88
N MET A 303 -9.81 58.32 21.96
CA MET A 303 -10.72 57.39 21.30
C MET A 303 -9.95 56.44 20.38
N LEU A 304 -10.10 55.14 20.61
CA LEU A 304 -9.50 54.13 19.75
C LEU A 304 -10.30 53.93 18.46
N THR A 305 -9.57 53.66 17.38
CA THR A 305 -10.09 53.20 16.09
C THR A 305 -9.31 51.95 15.65
N GLY A 306 -9.88 51.13 14.76
CA GLY A 306 -9.28 49.88 14.33
C GLY A 306 -9.29 48.78 15.41
N TRP A 307 -8.31 47.88 15.34
CA TRP A 307 -8.17 46.76 16.28
C TRP A 307 -7.72 47.25 17.66
N ALA A 308 -8.48 46.89 18.69
CA ALA A 308 -8.18 47.21 20.08
C ALA A 308 -8.15 45.94 20.93
N TYR A 309 -7.04 45.71 21.66
CA TYR A 309 -6.93 44.62 22.62
C TYR A 309 -7.21 45.14 24.03
N VAL A 310 -8.37 44.77 24.58
CA VAL A 310 -8.87 45.29 25.85
C VAL A 310 -9.27 44.13 26.75
N ASN A 311 -8.71 44.07 27.96
CA ASN A 311 -9.06 43.09 28.99
C ASN A 311 -9.06 41.62 28.49
N GLY A 312 -8.07 41.25 27.67
CA GLY A 312 -7.91 39.87 27.21
C GLY A 312 -8.69 39.51 25.94
N ALA A 313 -9.33 40.48 25.28
CA ALA A 313 -10.07 40.23 24.04
C ALA A 313 -9.80 41.32 22.99
N TRP A 314 -9.90 40.93 21.72
CA TRP A 314 -9.83 41.84 20.59
C TRP A 314 -11.21 42.37 20.24
N TYR A 315 -11.28 43.65 19.90
CA TYR A 315 -12.44 44.37 19.40
C TYR A 315 -12.04 45.14 18.15
N TYR A 316 -13.01 45.51 17.33
CA TYR A 316 -12.77 46.41 16.20
C TYR A 316 -13.66 47.64 16.30
N MET A 317 -13.02 48.80 16.30
CA MET A 317 -13.65 50.10 16.23
C MET A 317 -13.58 50.60 14.80
N ASN A 318 -14.68 51.07 14.23
CA ASN A 318 -14.63 51.70 12.91
C ASN A 318 -13.91 53.06 12.96
N GLU A 319 -13.80 53.75 11.83
CA GLU A 319 -13.12 55.05 11.73
C GLU A 319 -13.74 56.14 12.61
N SER A 320 -15.03 56.02 12.94
CA SER A 320 -15.73 56.90 13.88
C SER A 320 -15.58 56.48 15.35
N GLY A 321 -14.81 55.42 15.63
CA GLY A 321 -14.61 54.87 16.99
C GLY A 321 -15.75 53.97 17.49
N ARG A 322 -16.77 53.71 16.66
CA ARG A 322 -17.89 52.83 17.05
C ARG A 322 -17.42 51.38 16.99
N MET A 323 -17.65 50.64 18.07
CA MET A 323 -17.40 49.21 18.14
C MET A 323 -18.33 48.45 17.20
N LEU A 324 -17.76 47.55 16.40
CA LEU A 324 -18.49 46.68 15.48
C LEU A 324 -18.85 45.34 16.14
N THR A 325 -19.89 44.70 15.60
CA THR A 325 -20.35 43.35 15.95
C THR A 325 -20.70 42.58 14.66
N GLY A 326 -20.90 41.26 14.77
CA GLY A 326 -21.22 40.37 13.66
C GLY A 326 -20.05 40.09 12.72
N TRP A 327 -20.38 39.66 11.50
CA TRP A 327 -19.41 39.40 10.43
C TRP A 327 -18.82 40.71 9.91
N GLN A 328 -17.50 40.80 9.87
CA GLN A 328 -16.77 41.97 9.40
C GLN A 328 -15.67 41.56 8.43
N GLN A 329 -15.61 42.21 7.26
CA GLN A 329 -14.51 42.04 6.31
C GLN A 329 -13.51 43.17 6.52
N ILE A 330 -12.35 42.85 7.09
CA ILE A 330 -11.31 43.82 7.47
C ILE A 330 -10.02 43.43 6.77
N GLY A 331 -9.49 44.32 5.92
CA GLY A 331 -8.28 44.04 5.15
C GLY A 331 -8.39 42.83 4.23
N GLY A 332 -9.59 42.61 3.65
CA GLY A 332 -9.88 41.47 2.76
C GLY A 332 -10.11 40.13 3.48
N LYS A 333 -10.07 40.10 4.81
CA LYS A 333 -10.26 38.88 5.61
C LYS A 333 -11.53 38.98 6.45
N TRP A 334 -12.20 37.85 6.63
CA TRP A 334 -13.43 37.78 7.43
C TRP A 334 -13.14 37.49 8.90
N TYR A 335 -13.82 38.23 9.76
CA TYR A 335 -13.79 38.12 11.21
C TYR A 335 -15.23 38.07 11.73
N TYR A 336 -15.43 37.46 12.89
CA TYR A 336 -16.70 37.50 13.59
C TYR A 336 -16.51 38.11 14.97
N LEU A 337 -17.20 39.21 15.23
CA LEU A 337 -17.24 39.87 16.52
C LEU A 337 -18.58 39.50 17.19
N GLU A 338 -18.56 38.85 18.34
CA GLU A 338 -19.80 38.45 19.01
C GLU A 338 -20.61 39.68 19.50
N GLY A 339 -21.79 39.48 20.08
CA GLY A 339 -22.65 40.61 20.49
C GLY A 339 -22.00 41.60 21.47
N SER A 340 -20.98 41.17 22.22
CA SER A 340 -20.16 42.01 23.10
C SER A 340 -19.07 42.80 22.36
N GLY A 341 -18.87 42.56 21.06
CA GLY A 341 -17.78 43.08 20.22
C GLY A 341 -16.49 42.25 20.27
N ARG A 342 -16.42 41.22 21.12
CA ARG A 342 -15.23 40.37 21.22
C ARG A 342 -15.05 39.53 19.95
N MET A 343 -13.84 39.53 19.41
CA MET A 343 -13.46 38.71 18.27
C MET A 343 -13.38 37.23 18.66
N LEU A 344 -14.05 36.38 17.88
CA LEU A 344 -14.04 34.93 18.09
C LEU A 344 -12.86 34.25 17.38
N THR A 345 -12.38 33.16 17.98
CA THR A 345 -11.36 32.25 17.46
C THR A 345 -11.83 30.79 17.58
N GLY A 346 -11.23 29.86 16.86
CA GLY A 346 -11.58 28.44 16.86
C GLY A 346 -12.89 28.10 16.13
N TRP A 347 -13.48 26.96 16.46
CA TRP A 347 -14.74 26.47 15.91
C TRP A 347 -15.93 27.29 16.38
N GLN A 348 -16.75 27.78 15.44
CA GLN A 348 -17.93 28.60 15.72
C GLN A 348 -19.15 28.08 14.96
N TYR A 349 -20.25 27.84 15.67
CA TYR A 349 -21.53 27.43 15.08
C TYR A 349 -22.46 28.64 15.00
N LEU A 350 -22.61 29.19 13.80
CA LEU A 350 -23.29 30.46 13.56
C LEU A 350 -24.37 30.25 12.50
N GLY A 351 -25.63 30.58 12.83
CA GLY A 351 -26.75 30.48 11.89
C GLY A 351 -26.96 29.07 11.30
N GLY A 352 -26.70 28.03 12.10
CA GLY A 352 -26.84 26.63 11.65
C GLY A 352 -25.62 26.06 10.91
N VAL A 353 -24.52 26.82 10.82
CA VAL A 353 -23.33 26.46 10.03
C VAL A 353 -22.07 26.54 10.88
N TRP A 354 -21.16 25.58 10.69
CA TRP A 354 -19.83 25.60 11.32
C TRP A 354 -18.84 26.42 10.49
N TYR A 355 -18.08 27.26 11.18
CA TYR A 355 -16.95 28.03 10.69
C TYR A 355 -15.73 27.77 11.58
N TYR A 356 -14.53 28.00 11.06
CA TYR A 356 -13.31 28.00 11.86
C TYR A 356 -12.54 29.29 11.70
N MET A 357 -12.28 29.93 12.82
CA MET A 357 -11.52 31.16 12.92
C MET A 357 -10.11 30.80 13.43
N ASN A 358 -9.05 31.21 12.74
CA ASN A 358 -7.69 30.91 13.20
C ASN A 358 -7.32 31.68 14.48
N GLY A 359 -6.10 31.50 15.00
CA GLY A 359 -5.66 32.17 16.23
C GLY A 359 -5.66 33.70 16.16
N SER A 360 -5.64 34.28 14.96
CA SER A 360 -5.79 35.73 14.72
C SER A 360 -7.23 36.14 14.45
N GLY A 361 -8.20 35.24 14.54
CA GLY A 361 -9.63 35.48 14.30
C GLY A 361 -10.04 35.50 12.83
N GLN A 362 -9.14 35.14 11.90
CA GLN A 362 -9.48 35.11 10.47
C GLN A 362 -10.26 33.83 10.16
N MET A 363 -11.38 33.95 9.47
CA MET A 363 -12.16 32.82 8.97
C MET A 363 -11.36 32.06 7.91
N LEU A 364 -11.29 30.74 8.04
CA LEU A 364 -10.59 29.87 7.09
C LEU A 364 -11.51 29.34 5.99
N THR A 365 -10.92 29.10 4.82
CA THR A 365 -11.55 28.49 3.63
C THR A 365 -10.66 27.36 3.10
N GLY A 366 -11.21 26.49 2.25
CA GLY A 366 -10.49 25.35 1.66
C GLY A 366 -10.19 24.21 2.64
N TRP A 367 -9.22 23.37 2.28
CA TRP A 367 -8.74 22.28 3.13
C TRP A 367 -7.99 22.80 4.35
N GLN A 368 -8.39 22.34 5.54
CA GLN A 368 -7.78 22.73 6.81
C GLN A 368 -7.52 21.50 7.67
N GLN A 369 -6.28 21.37 8.17
CA GLN A 369 -5.94 20.33 9.14
C GLN A 369 -5.99 20.91 10.56
N ILE A 370 -6.97 20.49 11.34
CA ILE A 370 -7.25 21.01 12.68
C ILE A 370 -7.24 19.84 13.66
N GLY A 371 -6.33 19.86 14.63
CA GLY A 371 -6.17 18.76 15.58
C GLY A 371 -5.75 17.44 14.93
N GLY A 372 -5.05 17.49 13.80
CA GLY A 372 -4.64 16.30 13.02
C GLY A 372 -5.70 15.77 12.06
N ILE A 373 -6.93 16.30 12.11
CA ILE A 373 -8.05 15.87 11.25
C ILE A 373 -8.25 16.89 10.13
N TRP A 374 -8.54 16.41 8.92
CA TRP A 374 -8.84 17.26 7.77
C TRP A 374 -10.33 17.61 7.70
N TYR A 375 -10.59 18.88 7.41
CA TYR A 375 -11.91 19.46 7.14
C TYR A 375 -11.86 20.26 5.85
N TYR A 376 -13.00 20.48 5.22
CA TYR A 376 -13.11 21.41 4.10
C TYR A 376 -14.11 22.51 4.39
N MET A 377 -13.65 23.75 4.26
CA MET A 377 -14.47 24.96 4.32
C MET A 377 -14.71 25.45 2.90
N ASN A 378 -15.94 25.73 2.51
CA ASN A 378 -16.20 26.29 1.18
C ASN A 378 -15.71 27.75 1.05
N GLY A 379 -15.92 28.38 -0.11
CA GLY A 379 -15.51 29.78 -0.34
C GLY A 379 -16.10 30.81 0.62
N ASN A 380 -17.24 30.49 1.26
CA ASN A 380 -17.89 31.31 2.27
C ASN A 380 -17.52 30.88 3.71
N GLY A 381 -16.54 29.98 3.87
CA GLY A 381 -16.06 29.49 5.17
C GLY A 381 -16.96 28.44 5.83
N ARG A 382 -18.01 27.97 5.16
CA ARG A 382 -18.93 26.96 5.69
C ARG A 382 -18.24 25.60 5.67
N MET A 383 -18.20 24.91 6.80
CA MET A 383 -17.73 23.53 6.87
C MET A 383 -18.67 22.60 6.10
N LEU A 384 -18.11 21.80 5.20
CA LEU A 384 -18.87 20.83 4.41
C LEU A 384 -18.90 19.46 5.08
N THR A 385 -19.91 18.67 4.74
CA THR A 385 -20.12 17.27 5.14
C THR A 385 -20.60 16.45 3.93
N GLY A 386 -20.58 15.13 4.03
CA GLY A 386 -20.97 14.20 2.96
C GLY A 386 -19.97 14.10 1.81
N TRP A 387 -20.44 13.61 0.66
CA TRP A 387 -19.67 13.52 -0.58
C TRP A 387 -19.41 14.91 -1.18
N GLN A 388 -18.15 15.21 -1.47
CA GLN A 388 -17.71 16.49 -2.03
C GLN A 388 -16.75 16.27 -3.20
N LEU A 389 -17.04 16.86 -4.36
CA LEU A 389 -16.15 16.87 -5.51
C LEU A 389 -15.27 18.13 -5.44
N ILE A 390 -13.99 17.94 -5.11
CA ILE A 390 -13.05 19.04 -4.85
C ILE A 390 -11.81 18.82 -5.72
N GLY A 391 -11.50 19.78 -6.60
CA GLY A 391 -10.32 19.69 -7.47
C GLY A 391 -10.32 18.49 -8.42
N GLY A 392 -11.50 18.00 -8.82
CA GLY A 392 -11.65 16.86 -9.72
C GLY A 392 -11.69 15.49 -9.04
N SER A 393 -11.52 15.43 -7.72
CA SER A 393 -11.57 14.19 -6.95
C SER A 393 -12.72 14.20 -5.95
N TRP A 394 -13.36 13.05 -5.74
CA TRP A 394 -14.39 12.88 -4.71
C TRP A 394 -13.75 12.65 -3.35
N TYR A 395 -14.32 13.25 -2.31
CA TYR A 395 -13.96 13.08 -0.91
C TYR A 395 -15.22 12.84 -0.11
N TYR A 396 -15.10 12.14 1.02
CA TYR A 396 -16.20 12.01 1.97
C TYR A 396 -15.83 12.64 3.31
N LEU A 397 -16.63 13.62 3.73
CA LEU A 397 -16.55 14.24 5.05
C LEU A 397 -17.68 13.70 5.93
N ASP A 398 -17.38 13.20 7.12
CA ASP A 398 -18.42 12.65 8.01
C ASP A 398 -19.37 13.75 8.54
N GLY A 399 -20.34 13.37 9.38
CA GLY A 399 -21.30 14.33 9.97
C GLY A 399 -20.66 15.42 10.85
N SER A 400 -19.43 15.21 11.30
CA SER A 400 -18.62 16.19 12.04
C SER A 400 -17.66 16.96 11.12
N GLY A 401 -17.67 16.68 9.81
CA GLY A 401 -16.79 17.28 8.82
C GLY A 401 -15.42 16.63 8.68
N HIS A 402 -15.17 15.51 9.38
CA HIS A 402 -13.89 14.81 9.29
C HIS A 402 -13.74 14.13 7.94
N MET A 403 -12.62 14.36 7.26
CA MET A 403 -12.29 13.62 6.04
C MET A 403 -11.97 12.17 6.34
N LEU A 404 -12.72 11.26 5.72
CA LEU A 404 -12.49 9.82 5.88
C LEU A 404 -11.40 9.30 4.92
N THR A 405 -10.75 8.22 5.35
CA THR A 405 -9.76 7.46 4.57
C THR A 405 -10.00 5.96 4.74
N GLY A 406 -9.38 5.14 3.91
CA GLY A 406 -9.54 3.68 3.87
C GLY A 406 -10.88 3.23 3.30
N TRP A 407 -11.22 1.96 3.57
CA TRP A 407 -12.52 1.39 3.19
C TRP A 407 -13.63 1.94 4.08
N GLN A 408 -14.69 2.46 3.47
CA GLN A 408 -15.84 3.04 4.14
C GLN A 408 -17.13 2.50 3.54
N GLN A 409 -18.09 2.16 4.38
CA GLN A 409 -19.44 1.80 3.94
C GLN A 409 -20.35 3.03 4.04
N ILE A 410 -20.81 3.54 2.91
CA ILE A 410 -21.59 4.78 2.80
C ILE A 410 -22.85 4.47 2.00
N GLY A 411 -24.02 4.67 2.60
CA GLY A 411 -25.29 4.36 1.94
C GLY A 411 -25.49 2.88 1.59
N GLY A 412 -24.78 1.96 2.28
CA GLY A 412 -24.83 0.52 2.02
C GLY A 412 -23.78 0.00 1.04
N THR A 413 -23.13 0.90 0.28
CA THR A 413 -22.08 0.57 -0.68
C THR A 413 -20.70 0.82 -0.08
N TYR A 414 -19.72 -0.04 -0.40
CA TYR A 414 -18.34 0.15 0.02
C TYR A 414 -17.56 0.99 -0.99
N TYR A 415 -16.81 1.95 -0.48
CA TYR A 415 -15.90 2.82 -1.23
C TYR A 415 -14.53 2.79 -0.58
N TYR A 416 -13.48 3.04 -1.37
CA TYR A 416 -12.14 3.22 -0.85
C TYR A 416 -11.68 4.67 -1.01
N LEU A 417 -11.40 5.31 0.11
CA LEU A 417 -10.84 6.66 0.17
C LEU A 417 -9.32 6.50 0.39
N GLN A 418 -8.50 7.00 -0.51
CA GLN A 418 -7.05 6.93 -0.42
C GLN A 418 -6.53 7.63 0.84
N PRO A 419 -5.24 7.46 1.24
CA PRO A 419 -4.66 8.22 2.35
C PRO A 419 -4.75 9.74 2.19
N SER A 420 -4.81 10.24 0.95
CA SER A 420 -5.06 11.64 0.60
C SER A 420 -6.53 12.06 0.81
N GLY A 421 -7.43 11.13 1.09
CA GLY A 421 -8.88 11.30 1.15
C GLY A 421 -9.61 11.15 -0.19
N ALA A 422 -8.89 11.16 -1.31
CA ALA A 422 -9.50 11.03 -2.63
C ALA A 422 -10.10 9.64 -2.82
N MET A 423 -11.34 9.56 -3.30
CA MET A 423 -12.01 8.31 -3.62
C MET A 423 -11.32 7.64 -4.80
N ALA A 424 -10.99 6.36 -4.65
CA ALA A 424 -10.55 5.53 -5.75
C ALA A 424 -11.73 5.20 -6.68
N ALA A 425 -11.47 5.19 -7.99
CA ALA A 425 -12.43 4.82 -9.01
C ALA A 425 -11.72 4.07 -10.15
N ASP A 426 -12.44 3.14 -10.77
CA ASP A 426 -12.01 2.25 -11.85
C ASP A 426 -10.62 1.63 -11.59
N THR A 427 -10.47 1.01 -10.41
CA THR A 427 -9.15 0.54 -9.99
C THR A 427 -9.21 -0.58 -8.96
N TRP A 428 -8.09 -1.30 -8.84
CA TRP A 428 -7.90 -2.37 -7.87
C TRP A 428 -7.26 -1.82 -6.59
N ILE A 429 -7.89 -2.10 -5.46
CA ILE A 429 -7.39 -1.85 -4.10
C ILE A 429 -7.07 -3.19 -3.46
N GLY A 430 -5.83 -3.65 -3.65
CA GLY A 430 -5.44 -5.02 -3.35
C GLY A 430 -6.15 -6.00 -4.30
N ASP A 431 -6.92 -6.92 -3.73
CA ASP A 431 -7.72 -7.93 -4.45
C ASP A 431 -9.17 -7.49 -4.69
N TRP A 432 -9.51 -6.26 -4.32
CA TRP A 432 -10.87 -5.72 -4.43
C TRP A 432 -10.91 -4.66 -5.52
N TYR A 433 -11.92 -4.70 -6.39
CA TYR A 433 -12.08 -3.71 -7.45
C TYR A 433 -13.21 -2.75 -7.14
N VAL A 434 -12.97 -1.46 -7.37
CA VAL A 434 -14.00 -0.42 -7.40
C VAL A 434 -14.24 0.01 -8.84
N ASP A 435 -15.50 0.20 -9.23
CA ASP A 435 -15.87 0.66 -10.57
C ASP A 435 -15.63 2.16 -10.77
N ASP A 436 -16.02 2.70 -11.92
CA ASP A 436 -15.91 4.12 -12.29
C ASP A 436 -16.66 5.06 -11.34
N SER A 437 -17.70 4.57 -10.66
CA SER A 437 -18.40 5.29 -9.59
C SER A 437 -17.69 5.22 -8.24
N GLY A 438 -16.61 4.42 -8.14
CA GLY A 438 -15.89 4.13 -6.91
C GLY A 438 -16.56 3.06 -6.04
N ALA A 439 -17.67 2.48 -6.50
CA ALA A 439 -18.38 1.44 -5.77
C ALA A 439 -17.63 0.11 -5.88
N TRP A 440 -17.45 -0.55 -4.74
CA TRP A 440 -16.86 -1.88 -4.71
C TRP A 440 -17.74 -2.90 -5.44
N ILE A 441 -17.13 -3.67 -6.33
CA ILE A 441 -17.79 -4.77 -7.04
C ILE A 441 -17.47 -6.09 -6.36
N GLU A 442 -18.47 -6.65 -5.70
CA GLU A 442 -18.37 -7.97 -5.07
C GLU A 442 -18.14 -9.06 -6.12
N GLY A 443 -17.19 -9.97 -5.84
CA GLY A 443 -16.91 -11.13 -6.68
C GLY A 443 -16.08 -10.89 -7.94
N LYS A 444 -15.69 -9.64 -8.25
CA LYS A 444 -14.76 -9.36 -9.34
C LYS A 444 -13.36 -9.88 -8.98
N LYS A 445 -12.78 -10.72 -9.83
CA LYS A 445 -11.46 -11.34 -9.64
C LYS A 445 -10.41 -10.69 -10.51
N LYS A 446 -9.22 -10.50 -9.95
CA LYS A 446 -8.04 -10.00 -10.66
C LYS A 446 -7.46 -11.16 -11.47
N VAL A 447 -7.57 -11.08 -12.79
CA VAL A 447 -7.02 -12.10 -13.71
C VAL A 447 -5.63 -11.68 -14.11
N PHE A 448 -4.67 -12.60 -14.04
CA PHE A 448 -3.28 -12.39 -14.44
C PHE A 448 -3.02 -13.14 -15.75
N GLU A 449 -2.03 -12.69 -16.54
CA GLU A 449 -1.59 -13.44 -17.72
C GLU A 449 -0.80 -14.66 -17.26
N GLU A 450 -1.33 -15.87 -17.51
CA GLU A 450 -0.63 -17.12 -17.22
C GLU A 450 0.61 -17.26 -18.10
N GLY A 451 1.75 -17.62 -17.49
CA GLY A 451 2.98 -17.76 -18.26
C GLY A 451 4.26 -17.86 -17.46
N TRP A 452 5.36 -18.04 -18.21
CA TRP A 452 6.72 -18.05 -17.70
C TRP A 452 7.23 -16.62 -17.51
N ILE A 453 7.74 -16.34 -16.32
CA ILE A 453 8.28 -15.02 -15.98
C ILE A 453 9.76 -15.18 -15.62
N ASN A 454 10.62 -14.36 -16.25
CA ASN A 454 12.03 -14.27 -15.91
C ASN A 454 12.26 -13.08 -14.98
N THR A 455 12.90 -13.31 -13.84
CA THR A 455 13.29 -12.28 -12.89
C THR A 455 14.77 -12.46 -12.57
N ASN A 456 15.60 -11.53 -13.06
CA ASN A 456 17.06 -11.54 -12.84
C ASN A 456 17.74 -12.87 -13.27
N GLY A 457 17.30 -13.46 -14.39
CA GLY A 457 17.85 -14.71 -14.89
C GLY A 457 17.26 -15.98 -14.26
N LEU A 458 16.40 -15.86 -13.25
CA LEU A 458 15.66 -16.97 -12.66
C LEU A 458 14.24 -17.02 -13.24
N TRP A 459 13.76 -18.23 -13.53
CA TRP A 459 12.44 -18.44 -14.11
C TRP A 459 11.45 -18.93 -13.05
N TRP A 460 10.21 -18.47 -13.13
CA TRP A 460 9.06 -18.98 -12.37
C TRP A 460 7.82 -18.99 -13.27
N TYR A 461 6.74 -19.64 -12.83
CA TYR A 461 5.53 -19.78 -13.63
C TYR A 461 4.31 -19.26 -12.87
N GLN A 462 3.59 -18.30 -13.45
CA GLN A 462 2.36 -17.70 -12.92
C GLN A 462 1.14 -18.35 -13.55
N TYR A 463 0.11 -18.62 -12.75
CA TYR A 463 -1.21 -19.08 -13.21
C TYR A 463 -2.18 -17.89 -13.40
N GLU A 464 -3.30 -18.11 -14.09
CA GLU A 464 -4.31 -17.07 -14.38
C GLU A 464 -4.90 -16.40 -13.12
N ASP A 465 -4.89 -17.12 -11.99
CA ASP A 465 -5.38 -16.63 -10.69
C ASP A 465 -4.34 -15.79 -9.92
N GLY A 466 -3.16 -15.57 -10.51
CA GLY A 466 -2.06 -14.82 -9.93
C GLY A 466 -1.16 -15.63 -9.00
N SER A 467 -1.55 -16.86 -8.65
CA SER A 467 -0.68 -17.78 -7.93
C SER A 467 0.47 -18.28 -8.82
N TYR A 468 1.42 -19.00 -8.24
CA TYR A 468 2.60 -19.46 -8.99
C TYR A 468 3.08 -20.84 -8.59
N ALA A 469 3.78 -21.49 -9.52
CA ALA A 469 4.38 -22.80 -9.33
C ALA A 469 5.51 -22.75 -8.30
N LYS A 470 5.42 -23.62 -7.29
CA LYS A 470 6.46 -23.83 -6.28
C LYS A 470 6.42 -25.24 -5.72
N SER A 471 7.47 -25.61 -5.00
CA SER A 471 7.61 -26.83 -4.21
C SER A 471 7.32 -28.10 -5.00
N GLY A 472 8.30 -28.54 -5.79
CA GLY A 472 8.33 -29.84 -6.42
C GLY A 472 8.01 -29.85 -7.91
N TRP A 473 7.66 -31.03 -8.39
CA TRP A 473 7.40 -31.29 -9.80
C TRP A 473 6.08 -30.67 -10.27
N LYS A 474 6.10 -30.02 -11.44
CA LYS A 474 4.92 -29.51 -12.15
C LYS A 474 4.99 -29.89 -13.62
N THR A 475 3.83 -30.18 -14.21
CA THR A 475 3.71 -30.42 -15.66
C THR A 475 3.12 -29.18 -16.31
N ILE A 476 3.88 -28.54 -17.20
CA ILE A 476 3.51 -27.31 -17.90
C ILE A 476 3.76 -27.55 -19.38
N GLY A 477 2.73 -27.37 -20.22
CA GLY A 477 2.85 -27.62 -21.67
C GLY A 477 3.30 -29.04 -22.03
N GLY A 478 2.95 -30.05 -21.21
CA GLY A 478 3.33 -31.45 -21.43
C GLY A 478 4.78 -31.81 -21.05
N LYS A 479 5.55 -30.85 -20.54
CA LYS A 479 6.91 -31.08 -20.01
C LYS A 479 6.90 -31.01 -18.48
N GLU A 480 7.78 -31.77 -17.83
CA GLU A 480 7.94 -31.75 -16.38
C GLU A 480 9.07 -30.79 -15.97
N TYR A 481 8.82 -29.97 -14.96
CA TYR A 481 9.73 -29.00 -14.37
C TYR A 481 9.77 -29.17 -12.86
N TYR A 482 10.84 -28.76 -12.21
CA TYR A 482 10.93 -28.75 -10.75
C TYR A 482 11.11 -27.32 -10.24
N PHE A 483 10.33 -26.94 -9.23
CA PHE A 483 10.41 -25.64 -8.59
C PHE A 483 10.82 -25.80 -7.12
N ASP A 484 11.67 -24.91 -6.61
CA ASP A 484 12.00 -24.85 -5.18
C ASP A 484 10.84 -24.25 -4.35
N ASP A 485 11.03 -24.12 -3.04
CA ASP A 485 10.01 -23.58 -2.13
C ASP A 485 9.71 -22.10 -2.33
N ALA A 486 10.64 -21.36 -2.94
CA ALA A 486 10.46 -19.96 -3.31
C ALA A 486 9.72 -19.79 -4.64
N GLY A 487 9.62 -20.86 -5.45
CA GLY A 487 8.96 -20.87 -6.75
C GLY A 487 9.90 -20.69 -7.93
N TRP A 488 11.22 -20.83 -7.72
CA TRP A 488 12.18 -20.77 -8.81
C TRP A 488 12.33 -22.13 -9.48
N MET A 489 12.22 -22.13 -10.79
CA MET A 489 12.48 -23.27 -11.64
C MET A 489 13.96 -23.66 -11.54
N GLN A 490 14.21 -24.94 -11.29
CA GLN A 490 15.55 -25.49 -11.20
C GLN A 490 16.06 -25.91 -12.59
N VAL A 491 17.39 -25.90 -12.76
CA VAL A 491 18.10 -26.38 -13.95
C VAL A 491 19.30 -27.25 -13.54
N GLY A 492 19.78 -28.13 -14.42
CA GLY A 492 20.93 -28.99 -14.17
C GLY A 492 20.60 -30.22 -13.32
N TRP A 493 21.60 -30.71 -12.57
CA TRP A 493 21.47 -31.93 -11.77
C TRP A 493 20.60 -31.71 -10.53
N LEU A 494 19.58 -32.55 -10.37
CA LEU A 494 18.64 -32.50 -9.26
C LEU A 494 18.56 -33.89 -8.59
N LYS A 495 18.77 -33.96 -7.28
CA LYS A 495 18.56 -35.20 -6.50
C LYS A 495 17.24 -35.12 -5.74
N GLN A 496 16.35 -36.09 -5.93
CA GLN A 496 15.08 -36.20 -5.21
C GLN A 496 14.86 -37.65 -4.77
N ASN A 497 14.59 -37.85 -3.47
CA ASN A 497 14.35 -39.18 -2.88
C ASN A 497 15.44 -40.21 -3.27
N GLY A 498 16.70 -39.82 -3.18
CA GLY A 498 17.85 -40.67 -3.53
C GLY A 498 18.10 -40.86 -5.04
N THR A 499 17.20 -40.39 -5.91
CA THR A 499 17.31 -40.54 -7.37
C THR A 499 17.82 -39.23 -7.99
N TRP A 500 18.77 -39.34 -8.92
CA TRP A 500 19.25 -38.21 -9.70
C TRP A 500 18.46 -38.04 -10.99
N TYR A 501 18.17 -36.78 -11.29
CA TYR A 501 17.49 -36.27 -12.47
C TYR A 501 18.36 -35.18 -13.09
N TYR A 502 18.12 -34.88 -14.37
CA TYR A 502 18.70 -33.73 -15.03
C TYR A 502 17.59 -32.86 -15.61
N LEU A 503 17.66 -31.56 -15.33
CA LEU A 503 16.79 -30.54 -15.89
C LEU A 503 17.61 -29.80 -16.95
N ASN A 504 17.10 -29.74 -18.17
CA ASN A 504 17.76 -29.07 -19.29
C ASN A 504 17.90 -27.56 -19.04
N SER A 505 18.58 -26.84 -19.92
CA SER A 505 18.73 -25.38 -19.81
C SER A 505 17.38 -24.64 -19.86
N ASP A 506 16.36 -25.22 -20.51
CA ASP A 506 14.98 -24.71 -20.49
C ASP A 506 14.20 -25.14 -19.22
N GLY A 507 14.83 -25.88 -18.30
CA GLY A 507 14.25 -26.42 -17.07
C GLY A 507 13.49 -27.73 -17.21
N SER A 508 13.26 -28.21 -18.44
CA SER A 508 12.51 -29.43 -18.66
C SER A 508 13.29 -30.67 -18.19
N LYS A 509 12.60 -31.65 -17.61
CA LYS A 509 13.20 -32.92 -17.22
C LYS A 509 13.70 -33.68 -18.45
N ALA A 510 14.94 -34.14 -18.38
CA ALA A 510 15.57 -34.99 -19.37
C ALA A 510 14.93 -36.39 -19.43
N TYR A 511 14.85 -36.97 -20.64
CA TYR A 511 14.51 -38.39 -20.86
C TYR A 511 15.33 -38.94 -22.02
N ASP A 512 15.73 -40.22 -21.91
CA ASP A 512 16.42 -40.97 -22.97
C ASP A 512 17.56 -40.19 -23.66
N GLN A 513 18.43 -39.58 -22.86
CA GLN A 513 19.50 -38.74 -23.38
C GLN A 513 20.80 -38.80 -22.57
N TRP A 514 21.89 -38.55 -23.27
CA TRP A 514 23.21 -38.37 -22.68
C TRP A 514 23.38 -36.93 -22.16
N ILE A 515 23.95 -36.80 -20.97
CA ILE A 515 24.32 -35.53 -20.35
C ILE A 515 25.84 -35.39 -20.37
N GLY A 516 26.32 -34.27 -20.90
CA GLY A 516 27.74 -34.05 -21.15
C GLY A 516 28.21 -34.84 -22.37
N LYS A 517 29.15 -35.76 -22.17
CA LYS A 517 29.73 -36.55 -23.27
C LYS A 517 28.83 -37.74 -23.64
N THR A 518 28.73 -38.08 -24.92
CA THR A 518 28.08 -39.33 -25.32
C THR A 518 28.99 -40.53 -25.04
N GLY A 519 28.48 -41.52 -24.31
CA GLY A 519 29.21 -42.74 -23.97
C GLY A 519 30.24 -42.55 -22.86
N VAL A 520 31.41 -43.18 -22.99
CA VAL A 520 32.44 -43.20 -21.95
C VAL A 520 32.86 -41.78 -21.56
N GLY A 521 32.68 -41.48 -20.28
CA GLY A 521 32.93 -40.18 -19.65
C GLY A 521 31.67 -39.32 -19.42
N GLY A 522 30.51 -39.70 -19.95
CA GLY A 522 29.24 -38.99 -19.72
C GLY A 522 28.26 -39.73 -18.83
N TYR A 523 27.06 -39.16 -18.71
CA TYR A 523 25.96 -39.68 -17.89
C TYR A 523 24.75 -39.95 -18.77
N TYR A 524 23.93 -40.93 -18.42
CA TYR A 524 22.72 -41.24 -19.19
C TYR A 524 21.47 -41.12 -18.34
N ILE A 525 20.47 -40.41 -18.85
CA ILE A 525 19.13 -40.35 -18.29
C ILE A 525 18.24 -41.32 -19.07
N ASN A 526 17.65 -42.28 -18.36
CA ASN A 526 16.82 -43.31 -18.99
C ASN A 526 15.42 -42.80 -19.37
N LYS A 527 14.62 -43.68 -19.99
CA LYS A 527 13.24 -43.42 -20.41
C LYS A 527 12.26 -42.98 -19.32
N TYR A 528 12.65 -43.13 -18.05
CA TYR A 528 11.85 -42.69 -16.90
C TYR A 528 12.36 -41.37 -16.32
N GLY A 529 13.33 -40.73 -16.96
CA GLY A 529 13.94 -39.48 -16.53
C GLY A 529 14.96 -39.64 -15.40
N ARG A 530 15.38 -40.86 -15.08
CA ARG A 530 16.31 -41.16 -13.98
C ARG A 530 17.72 -41.39 -14.51
N MET A 531 18.71 -40.88 -13.79
CA MET A 531 20.12 -41.19 -14.09
C MET A 531 20.40 -42.67 -13.89
N VAL A 532 21.09 -43.27 -14.85
CA VAL A 532 21.65 -44.61 -14.74
C VAL A 532 22.94 -44.55 -13.92
N ALA A 533 23.05 -45.39 -12.89
CA ALA A 533 24.23 -45.54 -12.06
C ALA A 533 24.38 -46.98 -11.56
N ASP A 534 25.58 -47.33 -11.13
CA ASP A 534 25.93 -48.60 -10.48
C ASP A 534 25.47 -49.84 -11.28
N GLY A 535 25.99 -49.98 -12.50
CA GLY A 535 25.68 -51.16 -13.31
C GLY A 535 25.77 -50.94 -14.81
N GLN A 536 25.12 -51.83 -15.55
CA GLN A 536 25.12 -51.82 -17.02
C GLN A 536 23.78 -51.35 -17.57
N TYR A 537 23.83 -50.57 -18.64
CA TYR A 537 22.65 -50.15 -19.39
C TYR A 537 22.87 -50.31 -20.88
N SER A 538 21.89 -50.91 -21.54
CA SER A 538 21.97 -51.23 -22.96
C SER A 538 21.31 -50.14 -23.79
N LEU A 539 22.04 -49.60 -24.74
CA LEU A 539 21.57 -48.60 -25.70
C LEU A 539 21.98 -49.04 -27.10
N ASP A 540 20.98 -49.29 -27.95
CA ASP A 540 21.15 -49.75 -29.32
C ASP A 540 22.12 -50.95 -29.45
N TYR A 541 23.29 -50.72 -30.07
CA TYR A 541 24.33 -51.71 -30.36
C TYR A 541 25.39 -51.81 -29.25
N SER A 542 25.21 -51.13 -28.12
CA SER A 542 26.22 -51.06 -27.08
C SER A 542 25.67 -51.30 -25.68
N ILE A 543 26.49 -51.96 -24.86
CA ILE A 543 26.31 -52.05 -23.41
C ILE A 543 27.27 -51.04 -22.80
N TYR A 544 26.73 -50.15 -21.96
CA TYR A 544 27.49 -49.13 -21.26
C TYR A 544 27.55 -49.50 -19.78
N THR A 545 28.74 -49.43 -19.19
CA THR A 545 28.95 -49.63 -17.74
C THR A 545 29.04 -48.26 -17.07
N PHE A 546 28.34 -48.09 -15.96
CA PHE A 546 28.27 -46.87 -15.17
C PHE A 546 28.75 -47.14 -13.74
N ASP A 547 29.51 -46.21 -13.18
CA ASP A 547 29.91 -46.26 -11.77
C ASP A 547 28.79 -45.83 -10.81
N GLU A 548 29.05 -45.89 -9.51
CA GLU A 548 28.12 -45.50 -8.43
C GLU A 548 27.63 -44.05 -8.54
N ASN A 549 28.39 -43.18 -9.21
CA ASN A 549 28.07 -41.77 -9.43
C ASN A 549 27.38 -41.53 -10.78
N GLY A 550 27.10 -42.59 -11.55
CA GLY A 550 26.43 -42.55 -12.84
C GLY A 550 27.31 -42.15 -14.01
N LYS A 551 28.63 -42.09 -13.84
CA LYS A 551 29.54 -41.81 -14.95
C LYS A 551 29.81 -43.08 -15.73
N CYS A 552 29.67 -43.00 -17.05
CA CYS A 552 29.95 -44.12 -17.94
C CYS A 552 31.46 -44.39 -17.98
N THR A 553 31.87 -45.58 -17.56
CA THR A 553 33.26 -46.02 -17.49
C THR A 553 33.64 -47.02 -18.58
N GLY A 554 32.65 -47.69 -19.18
CA GLY A 554 32.88 -48.71 -20.18
C GLY A 554 31.83 -48.69 -21.29
N ARG A 555 32.26 -49.11 -22.48
CA ARG A 555 31.36 -49.35 -23.63
C ARG A 555 31.82 -50.62 -24.33
N GLU A 556 30.88 -51.51 -24.59
CA GLU A 556 31.12 -52.75 -25.31
C GLU A 556 30.08 -52.97 -26.40
N ASN A 557 30.43 -53.71 -27.45
CA ASN A 557 29.47 -54.10 -28.48
C ASN A 557 28.52 -55.14 -27.89
N ARG A 558 27.23 -54.83 -27.92
CA ARG A 558 26.18 -55.71 -27.43
C ARG A 558 26.07 -57.02 -28.20
N TYR A 559 26.36 -56.96 -29.50
CA TYR A 559 26.19 -58.09 -30.40
C TYR A 559 27.53 -58.66 -30.88
N VAL A 560 27.51 -59.94 -31.22
CA VAL A 560 28.59 -60.67 -31.90
C VAL A 560 28.06 -61.26 -33.21
N THR A 561 28.91 -61.36 -34.23
CA THR A 561 28.54 -62.03 -35.49
C THR A 561 29.12 -63.44 -35.49
N MET A 562 28.28 -64.47 -35.65
CA MET A 562 28.71 -65.86 -35.74
C MET A 562 28.03 -66.58 -36.90
N LYS A 563 28.70 -67.62 -37.44
CA LYS A 563 28.18 -68.46 -38.53
C LYS A 563 27.36 -69.61 -37.94
N ASP A 564 26.10 -69.73 -38.35
CA ASP A 564 25.23 -70.84 -37.94
C ASP A 564 25.84 -72.15 -38.47
N PRO A 565 26.08 -73.15 -37.60
CA PRO A 565 26.76 -74.39 -37.98
C PRO A 565 25.93 -75.27 -38.92
N ILE A 566 24.60 -75.09 -38.98
CA ILE A 566 23.68 -75.93 -39.76
C ILE A 566 23.46 -75.34 -41.15
N ASN A 567 23.07 -74.07 -41.24
CA ASN A 567 22.73 -73.44 -42.52
C ASN A 567 23.86 -72.59 -43.14
N GLY A 568 24.93 -72.34 -42.38
CA GLY A 568 26.13 -71.63 -42.85
C GLY A 568 25.99 -70.11 -43.01
N LYS A 569 24.86 -69.50 -42.64
CA LYS A 569 24.65 -68.04 -42.71
C LYS A 569 25.25 -67.35 -41.48
N ASN A 570 25.68 -66.09 -41.63
CA ASN A 570 26.13 -65.26 -40.50
C ASN A 570 24.93 -64.58 -39.86
N TYR A 571 24.84 -64.65 -38.53
CA TYR A 571 23.82 -63.97 -37.75
C TYR A 571 24.45 -63.02 -36.74
N LEU A 572 23.77 -61.88 -36.53
CA LEU A 572 24.05 -60.96 -35.44
C LEU A 572 23.33 -61.45 -34.20
N LEU A 573 24.08 -61.75 -33.14
CA LEU A 573 23.60 -62.46 -31.96
C LEU A 573 23.94 -61.65 -30.70
N GLU A 574 23.07 -61.66 -29.70
CA GLU A 574 23.33 -61.12 -28.36
C GLU A 574 24.61 -61.78 -27.81
N ARG A 575 25.56 -60.97 -27.31
CA ARG A 575 26.88 -61.44 -26.87
C ARG A 575 26.81 -62.52 -25.80
N GLN A 576 25.74 -62.53 -25.00
CA GLN A 576 25.43 -63.52 -23.98
C GLN A 576 25.51 -64.97 -24.50
N ILE A 577 25.32 -65.21 -25.80
CA ILE A 577 25.53 -66.52 -26.41
C ILE A 577 26.91 -67.14 -26.11
N GLN A 578 27.92 -66.31 -25.89
CA GLN A 578 29.29 -66.73 -25.56
C GLN A 578 29.50 -67.00 -24.06
N THR A 579 28.74 -66.34 -23.19
CA THR A 579 28.93 -66.39 -21.73
C THR A 579 27.90 -67.26 -21.01
N ASP A 580 26.69 -67.39 -21.56
CA ASP A 580 25.61 -68.15 -20.95
C ASP A 580 25.94 -69.65 -20.93
N PRO A 581 25.47 -70.39 -19.90
CA PRO A 581 25.75 -71.81 -19.74
C PRO A 581 25.54 -72.63 -21.03
N GLN A 582 26.49 -73.53 -21.29
CA GLN A 582 26.45 -74.44 -22.43
C GLN A 582 25.67 -75.70 -22.03
N VAL A 583 24.36 -75.65 -22.22
CA VAL A 583 23.41 -76.75 -21.94
C VAL A 583 22.92 -77.38 -23.26
N SER A 584 22.16 -78.49 -23.18
CA SER A 584 21.55 -79.08 -24.38
C SER A 584 20.53 -78.13 -25.04
N ASP A 585 20.26 -78.33 -26.33
CA ASP A 585 19.28 -77.51 -27.06
C ASP A 585 17.88 -77.56 -26.43
N ASP A 586 17.49 -78.70 -25.86
CA ASP A 586 16.18 -78.85 -25.21
C ASP A 586 16.13 -78.17 -23.84
N GLU A 587 17.21 -78.19 -23.08
CA GLU A 587 17.35 -77.43 -21.84
C GLU A 587 17.35 -75.91 -22.10
N LEU A 588 18.07 -75.48 -23.12
CA LEU A 588 18.09 -74.07 -23.53
C LEU A 588 16.70 -73.62 -24.00
N LEU A 589 16.01 -74.45 -24.78
CA LEU A 589 14.65 -74.18 -25.23
C LEU A 589 13.68 -74.14 -24.04
N ALA A 590 13.79 -75.06 -23.08
CA ALA A 590 12.94 -75.09 -21.89
C ALA A 590 13.12 -73.84 -21.02
N ALA A 591 14.37 -73.38 -20.83
CA ALA A 591 14.64 -72.14 -20.12
C ALA A 591 14.02 -70.92 -20.82
N ALA A 592 14.08 -70.85 -22.15
CA ALA A 592 13.45 -69.79 -22.94
C ALA A 592 11.92 -69.87 -22.89
N VAL A 593 11.34 -71.06 -23.03
CA VAL A 593 9.89 -71.29 -22.92
C VAL A 593 9.37 -70.90 -21.55
N TYR A 594 10.08 -71.24 -20.48
CA TYR A 594 9.69 -70.80 -19.14
C TYR A 594 9.77 -69.27 -18.99
N ALA A 595 10.82 -68.65 -19.51
CA ALA A 595 10.98 -67.20 -19.42
C ALA A 595 9.87 -66.43 -20.18
N GLU A 596 9.41 -66.97 -21.30
CA GLU A 596 8.39 -66.35 -22.16
C GLU A 596 6.96 -66.74 -21.78
N ALA A 597 6.76 -67.94 -21.23
CA ALA A 597 5.44 -68.57 -21.07
C ALA A 597 5.26 -69.39 -19.79
N GLY A 598 6.17 -69.34 -18.81
CA GLY A 598 6.10 -70.14 -17.57
C GLY A 598 4.85 -69.89 -16.71
N ASN A 599 4.12 -68.80 -16.96
CA ASN A 599 2.81 -68.53 -16.35
C ASN A 599 1.62 -69.15 -17.10
N GLN A 600 1.86 -69.90 -18.18
CA GLN A 600 0.82 -70.56 -18.98
C GLN A 600 0.65 -72.03 -18.58
N LYS A 601 -0.51 -72.61 -18.91
CA LYS A 601 -0.70 -74.07 -18.86
C LYS A 601 0.09 -74.76 -19.97
N MET A 602 0.32 -76.08 -19.82
CA MET A 602 1.02 -76.93 -20.78
C MET A 602 0.74 -76.65 -22.27
N PRO A 603 -0.52 -76.54 -22.75
CA PRO A 603 -0.79 -76.23 -24.17
C PRO A 603 -0.13 -74.93 -24.66
N GLY A 604 -0.12 -73.91 -23.81
CA GLY A 604 0.46 -72.60 -24.14
C GLY A 604 1.99 -72.63 -24.21
N MET A 605 2.63 -73.29 -23.23
CA MET A 605 4.07 -73.52 -23.24
C MET A 605 4.52 -74.38 -24.44
N THR A 606 3.77 -75.44 -24.77
CA THR A 606 4.02 -76.26 -25.96
C THR A 606 3.86 -75.43 -27.24
N GLY A 607 2.84 -74.57 -27.32
CA GLY A 607 2.66 -73.64 -28.44
C GLY A 607 3.86 -72.70 -28.61
N VAL A 608 4.37 -72.10 -27.53
CA VAL A 608 5.56 -71.22 -27.57
C VAL A 608 6.82 -71.98 -27.99
N ALA A 609 7.03 -73.18 -27.43
CA ALA A 609 8.12 -74.06 -27.85
C ALA A 609 8.03 -74.41 -29.35
N LEU A 610 6.82 -74.70 -29.83
CA LEU A 610 6.57 -75.04 -31.22
C LEU A 610 6.80 -73.86 -32.16
N VAL A 611 6.45 -72.61 -31.79
CA VAL A 611 6.82 -71.41 -32.57
C VAL A 611 8.34 -71.28 -32.69
N MET A 612 9.07 -71.47 -31.59
CA MET A 612 10.53 -71.40 -31.59
C MET A 612 11.15 -72.48 -32.51
N LEU A 613 10.62 -73.71 -32.48
CA LEU A 613 11.05 -74.79 -33.38
C LEU A 613 10.65 -74.55 -34.84
N ASN A 614 9.46 -73.99 -35.08
CA ASN A 614 8.99 -73.58 -36.41
C ASN A 614 9.96 -72.58 -37.05
N ARG A 615 10.48 -71.62 -36.27
CA ARG A 615 11.54 -70.72 -36.74
C ARG A 615 12.79 -71.50 -37.13
N CYS A 616 13.25 -72.45 -36.31
CA CYS A 616 14.46 -73.22 -36.60
C CYS A 616 14.41 -74.02 -37.91
N VAL A 617 13.21 -74.41 -38.37
CA VAL A 617 13.04 -75.14 -39.64
C VAL A 617 12.76 -74.23 -40.84
N SER A 618 12.52 -72.94 -40.61
CA SER A 618 12.31 -71.95 -41.66
C SER A 618 13.65 -71.44 -42.20
N SER A 619 13.71 -71.21 -43.52
CA SER A 619 14.91 -70.63 -44.15
C SER A 619 15.16 -69.15 -43.78
N GLU A 620 14.17 -68.49 -43.17
CA GLU A 620 14.19 -67.08 -42.75
C GLU A 620 14.97 -66.86 -41.44
N TYR A 621 15.07 -67.87 -40.58
CA TYR A 621 15.65 -67.78 -39.24
C TYR A 621 16.89 -68.67 -39.10
N PRO A 622 17.69 -68.51 -38.02
CA PRO A 622 18.75 -69.45 -37.69
C PRO A 622 18.19 -70.85 -37.47
N SER A 623 18.98 -71.86 -37.83
CA SER A 623 18.55 -73.27 -37.83
C SER A 623 18.88 -74.01 -36.53
N SER A 624 19.74 -73.44 -35.68
CA SER A 624 19.97 -73.94 -34.32
C SER A 624 19.13 -73.18 -33.29
N VAL A 625 18.63 -73.88 -32.27
CA VAL A 625 17.88 -73.27 -31.16
C VAL A 625 18.68 -72.14 -30.52
N ARG A 626 19.97 -72.39 -30.28
CA ARG A 626 20.87 -71.39 -29.68
C ARG A 626 20.96 -70.13 -30.54
N PHE A 627 21.25 -70.24 -31.84
CA PHE A 627 21.35 -69.02 -32.67
C PHE A 627 20.00 -68.31 -32.80
N MET A 628 18.90 -69.06 -32.88
CA MET A 628 17.54 -68.51 -33.00
C MET A 628 17.16 -67.69 -31.75
N LEU A 629 17.47 -68.18 -30.55
CA LEU A 629 17.19 -67.49 -29.29
C LEU A 629 18.04 -66.24 -29.09
N TYR A 630 19.34 -66.31 -29.41
CA TYR A 630 20.23 -65.16 -29.25
C TYR A 630 20.20 -64.21 -30.46
N GLN A 631 19.41 -64.47 -31.51
CA GLN A 631 19.35 -63.59 -32.66
C GLN A 631 18.90 -62.18 -32.25
N ASN A 632 19.62 -61.17 -32.75
CA ASN A 632 19.37 -59.76 -32.47
C ASN A 632 17.88 -59.43 -32.57
N GLN A 633 17.34 -58.82 -31.50
CA GLN A 633 15.96 -58.36 -31.37
C GLN A 633 14.87 -59.45 -31.48
N GLN A 634 15.21 -60.74 -31.48
CA GLN A 634 14.20 -61.81 -31.59
C GLN A 634 13.57 -62.20 -30.25
N PHE A 635 14.36 -62.32 -29.18
CA PHE A 635 13.88 -62.72 -27.85
C PHE A 635 14.42 -61.78 -26.78
N GLU A 636 13.51 -61.15 -26.03
CA GLU A 636 13.89 -60.20 -24.99
C GLU A 636 14.58 -60.89 -23.80
N VAL A 637 14.23 -62.14 -23.54
CA VAL A 637 14.79 -62.91 -22.42
C VAL A 637 16.29 -63.18 -22.59
N ALA A 638 16.79 -63.25 -23.84
CA ALA A 638 18.20 -63.42 -24.15
C ALA A 638 19.04 -62.16 -23.85
N ARG A 639 18.41 -60.98 -23.74
CA ARG A 639 19.09 -59.69 -23.56
C ARG A 639 18.96 -59.06 -22.18
N ASN A 640 17.90 -59.37 -21.44
CA ASN A 640 17.64 -58.77 -20.13
C ASN A 640 18.19 -59.61 -18.95
N GLY A 641 19.00 -60.63 -19.24
CA GLY A 641 19.60 -61.55 -18.26
C GLY A 641 18.63 -62.59 -17.69
N THR A 642 17.36 -62.60 -18.11
CA THR A 642 16.37 -63.57 -17.64
C THR A 642 16.71 -64.99 -18.10
N LEU A 643 17.08 -65.16 -19.37
CA LEU A 643 17.53 -66.45 -19.88
C LEU A 643 18.76 -66.96 -19.12
N THR A 644 19.78 -66.11 -18.94
CA THR A 644 20.99 -66.43 -18.16
C THR A 644 20.66 -66.92 -16.75
N ARG A 645 19.71 -66.27 -16.06
CA ARG A 645 19.25 -66.67 -14.72
C ARG A 645 18.64 -68.06 -14.70
N HIS A 646 17.80 -68.39 -15.68
CA HIS A 646 17.17 -69.71 -15.78
C HIS A 646 18.17 -70.79 -16.17
N LEU A 647 19.11 -70.48 -17.07
CA LEU A 647 20.19 -71.39 -17.44
C LEU A 647 21.10 -71.73 -16.26
N ASN A 648 21.43 -70.77 -15.40
CA ASN A 648 22.17 -71.04 -14.16
C ASN A 648 21.41 -71.93 -13.17
N ASN A 649 20.09 -72.06 -13.32
CA ASN A 649 19.21 -72.87 -12.48
C ASN A 649 18.52 -73.99 -13.27
N ILE A 650 19.13 -74.48 -14.36
CA ILE A 650 18.49 -75.39 -15.32
C ILE A 650 17.98 -76.71 -14.70
N ASN A 651 18.59 -77.13 -13.59
CA ASN A 651 18.22 -78.34 -12.84
C ASN A 651 17.09 -78.12 -11.82
N SER A 652 16.54 -76.90 -11.71
CA SER A 652 15.47 -76.60 -10.77
C SER A 652 14.13 -77.15 -11.25
N SER A 653 13.32 -77.67 -10.32
CA SER A 653 12.03 -78.30 -10.62
C SER A 653 10.97 -77.34 -11.16
N TYR A 654 11.13 -76.02 -10.99
CA TYR A 654 10.19 -75.06 -11.58
C TYR A 654 10.23 -75.05 -13.11
N LEU A 655 11.28 -75.62 -13.72
CA LEU A 655 11.42 -75.75 -15.17
C LEU A 655 10.83 -77.07 -15.72
N ASP A 656 10.33 -77.96 -14.87
CA ASP A 656 9.90 -79.31 -15.28
C ASP A 656 8.75 -79.26 -16.29
N ASP A 657 7.73 -78.41 -16.06
CA ASP A 657 6.62 -78.22 -17.00
C ASP A 657 7.11 -77.68 -18.36
N ALA A 658 8.09 -76.78 -18.36
CA ALA A 658 8.66 -76.25 -19.60
C ALA A 658 9.47 -77.31 -20.36
N LYS A 659 10.20 -78.18 -19.64
CA LYS A 659 10.90 -79.33 -20.25
C LYS A 659 9.92 -80.32 -20.86
N GLU A 660 8.82 -80.62 -20.17
CA GLU A 660 7.77 -81.50 -20.68
C GLU A 660 7.09 -80.88 -21.91
N ALA A 661 6.82 -79.57 -21.89
CA ALA A 661 6.24 -78.85 -23.01
C ALA A 661 7.15 -78.85 -24.25
N VAL A 662 8.47 -78.71 -24.04
CA VAL A 662 9.48 -78.82 -25.11
C VAL A 662 9.53 -80.23 -25.69
N ALA A 663 9.50 -81.27 -24.86
CA ALA A 663 9.46 -82.65 -25.32
C ALA A 663 8.21 -82.92 -26.19
N ALA A 664 7.05 -82.42 -25.79
CA ALA A 664 5.82 -82.51 -26.58
C ALA A 664 5.95 -81.77 -27.93
N ALA A 665 6.51 -80.55 -27.94
CA ALA A 665 6.71 -79.79 -29.18
C ALA A 665 7.72 -80.46 -30.13
N ARG A 666 8.78 -81.08 -29.59
CA ARG A 666 9.75 -81.88 -30.36
C ARG A 666 9.08 -83.06 -31.05
N ALA A 667 8.26 -83.84 -30.32
CA ALA A 667 7.54 -84.97 -30.89
C ALA A 667 6.63 -84.54 -32.06
N ILE A 668 5.89 -83.44 -31.89
CA ILE A 668 5.03 -82.87 -32.95
C ILE A 668 5.87 -82.47 -34.18
N MET A 669 7.02 -81.83 -33.97
CA MET A 669 7.90 -81.41 -35.07
C MET A 669 8.57 -82.58 -35.79
N GLU A 670 8.97 -83.61 -35.06
CA GLU A 670 9.56 -84.82 -35.66
C GLU A 670 8.54 -85.52 -36.57
N ASP A 671 7.29 -85.67 -36.11
CA ASP A 671 6.22 -86.26 -36.92
C ASP A 671 5.92 -85.41 -38.16
N TYR A 672 5.86 -84.08 -38.03
CA TYR A 672 5.71 -83.17 -39.16
C TYR A 672 6.86 -83.30 -40.18
N GLN A 673 8.11 -83.29 -39.71
CA GLN A 673 9.28 -83.39 -40.59
C GLN A 673 9.38 -84.74 -41.30
N LYS A 674 8.95 -85.83 -40.63
CA LYS A 674 9.04 -87.19 -41.17
C LYS A 674 7.87 -87.52 -42.10
N ASN A 675 6.66 -87.12 -41.71
CA ASN A 675 5.41 -87.61 -42.32
C ASN A 675 4.60 -86.49 -43.00
N GLY A 676 4.95 -85.22 -42.81
CA GLY A 676 4.17 -84.08 -43.30
C GLY A 676 2.82 -83.89 -42.59
N THR A 677 2.65 -84.47 -41.40
CA THR A 677 1.42 -84.38 -40.61
C THR A 677 1.20 -82.97 -40.09
N PRO A 678 -0.02 -82.39 -40.19
CA PRO A 678 -0.30 -81.06 -39.63
C PRO A 678 0.08 -80.99 -38.16
N ARG A 679 0.77 -79.93 -37.76
CA ARG A 679 1.18 -79.71 -36.37
C ARG A 679 -0.05 -79.28 -35.58
N THR A 680 -0.41 -80.07 -34.58
CA THR A 680 -1.55 -79.77 -33.70
C THR A 680 -1.09 -79.84 -32.25
N VAL A 681 -1.45 -78.82 -31.47
CA VAL A 681 -1.17 -78.78 -30.02
C VAL A 681 -2.47 -79.07 -29.27
N GLU A 682 -2.49 -80.14 -28.50
CA GLU A 682 -3.67 -80.50 -27.70
C GLU A 682 -4.02 -79.37 -26.71
N GLY A 683 -5.29 -78.97 -26.69
CA GLY A 683 -5.77 -77.87 -25.84
C GLY A 683 -5.64 -76.46 -26.42
N LEU A 684 -5.02 -76.29 -27.60
CA LEU A 684 -5.08 -75.03 -28.35
C LEU A 684 -6.11 -75.13 -29.49
N THR A 685 -7.05 -74.19 -29.53
CA THR A 685 -8.04 -74.07 -30.61
C THR A 685 -7.59 -73.00 -31.59
N MET A 686 -7.23 -73.40 -32.81
CA MET A 686 -6.81 -72.47 -33.88
C MET A 686 -8.03 -71.79 -34.53
N PRO A 687 -7.85 -70.60 -35.17
CA PRO A 687 -8.90 -69.92 -35.92
C PRO A 687 -9.55 -70.82 -36.99
N GLU A 688 -10.81 -70.51 -37.31
CA GLU A 688 -11.57 -71.22 -38.34
C GLU A 688 -10.82 -71.19 -39.69
N GLY A 689 -10.58 -72.38 -40.26
CA GLY A 689 -9.82 -72.53 -41.52
C GLY A 689 -8.32 -72.81 -41.36
N LYS A 690 -7.73 -72.69 -40.15
CA LYS A 690 -6.35 -73.08 -39.87
C LYS A 690 -6.27 -74.51 -39.31
N THR A 691 -5.54 -75.38 -40.02
CA THR A 691 -5.37 -76.80 -39.66
C THR A 691 -3.96 -77.19 -39.22
N ASP A 692 -2.99 -76.30 -39.39
CA ASP A 692 -1.57 -76.53 -39.06
C ASP A 692 -1.04 -75.37 -38.21
N PHE A 693 -0.30 -75.70 -37.15
CA PHE A 693 0.33 -74.72 -36.26
C PHE A 693 1.66 -74.24 -36.86
N ASP A 694 1.58 -73.39 -37.88
CA ASP A 694 2.72 -72.81 -38.61
C ASP A 694 3.09 -71.39 -38.12
N TYR A 695 2.69 -71.05 -36.89
CA TYR A 695 2.93 -69.75 -36.29
C TYR A 695 4.43 -69.47 -36.11
N MET A 696 4.84 -68.25 -36.45
CA MET A 696 6.24 -67.80 -36.38
C MET A 696 6.46 -66.73 -35.32
N GLY A 697 5.42 -66.30 -34.60
CA GLY A 697 5.57 -65.32 -33.55
C GLY A 697 4.57 -65.51 -32.42
N PHE A 698 4.94 -64.99 -31.26
CA PHE A 698 4.07 -64.87 -30.11
C PHE A 698 4.40 -63.57 -29.35
N MET A 699 3.42 -63.00 -28.66
CA MET A 699 3.60 -61.85 -27.76
C MET A 699 2.39 -61.68 -26.83
N THR A 700 2.41 -60.71 -25.91
CA THR A 700 1.22 -60.40 -25.11
C THR A 700 0.14 -59.70 -25.95
N PRO A 701 -1.16 -59.82 -25.61
CA PRO A 701 -2.23 -59.12 -26.33
C PRO A 701 -2.04 -57.61 -26.40
N ALA A 702 -1.52 -57.00 -25.33
CA ALA A 702 -1.21 -55.57 -25.30
C ALA A 702 -0.06 -55.21 -26.26
N ALA A 703 1.00 -56.02 -26.31
CA ALA A 703 2.09 -55.81 -27.26
C ALA A 703 1.61 -55.96 -28.71
N PHE A 704 0.72 -56.91 -28.99
CA PHE A 704 0.15 -57.11 -30.33
C PHE A 704 -0.61 -55.88 -30.79
N LYS A 705 -1.49 -55.35 -29.94
CA LYS A 705 -2.23 -54.11 -30.22
C LYS A 705 -1.29 -52.90 -30.38
N ASN A 706 -0.30 -52.75 -29.50
CA ASN A 706 0.64 -51.62 -29.55
C ASN A 706 1.55 -51.66 -30.77
N ALA A 707 1.84 -52.85 -31.29
CA ALA A 707 2.59 -53.02 -32.54
C ALA A 707 1.76 -52.67 -33.79
N GLY A 708 0.43 -52.51 -33.64
CA GLY A 708 -0.50 -52.22 -34.73
C GLY A 708 -0.57 -53.35 -35.75
N LEU A 709 -0.54 -54.61 -35.28
CA LEU A 709 -0.59 -55.79 -36.15
C LEU A 709 -2.03 -56.12 -36.56
N ASP A 710 -2.21 -56.47 -37.83
CA ASP A 710 -3.50 -56.84 -38.40
C ASP A 710 -3.91 -58.23 -37.90
N TRP A 711 -5.04 -58.29 -37.19
CA TRP A 711 -5.52 -59.50 -36.54
C TRP A 711 -5.83 -60.62 -37.55
N GLU A 712 -6.54 -60.30 -38.64
CA GLU A 712 -6.98 -61.28 -39.62
C GLU A 712 -5.85 -61.67 -40.56
N ALA A 713 -5.06 -60.70 -41.04
CA ALA A 713 -3.99 -60.98 -42.00
C ALA A 713 -2.85 -61.81 -41.41
N THR A 714 -2.73 -61.88 -40.08
CA THR A 714 -1.70 -62.65 -39.38
C THR A 714 -2.21 -63.98 -38.80
N ASP A 715 -3.45 -64.36 -39.13
CA ASP A 715 -4.17 -65.52 -38.57
C ASP A 715 -4.11 -65.55 -37.03
N ALA A 716 -4.12 -64.39 -36.38
CA ALA A 716 -3.78 -64.30 -34.96
C ALA A 716 -4.85 -64.96 -34.08
N PHE A 717 -4.39 -65.63 -33.00
CA PHE A 717 -5.27 -66.07 -31.93
C PHE A 717 -4.59 -65.97 -30.57
N THR A 718 -5.40 -65.81 -29.53
CA THR A 718 -4.90 -65.67 -28.15
C THR A 718 -5.28 -66.89 -27.33
N TYR A 719 -4.28 -67.47 -26.67
CA TYR A 719 -4.47 -68.42 -25.59
C TYR A 719 -3.95 -67.81 -24.29
N MET A 720 -4.85 -67.66 -23.32
CA MET A 720 -4.56 -66.94 -22.06
C MET A 720 -3.94 -65.56 -22.32
N ASN A 721 -2.68 -65.36 -21.97
CA ASN A 721 -1.97 -64.10 -22.08
C ASN A 721 -0.95 -64.07 -23.23
N THR A 722 -1.04 -65.01 -24.17
CA THR A 722 -0.16 -65.07 -25.34
C THR A 722 -0.97 -65.10 -26.62
N THR A 723 -0.70 -64.15 -27.50
CA THR A 723 -1.20 -64.08 -28.87
C THR A 723 -0.17 -64.69 -29.80
N PHE A 724 -0.54 -65.73 -30.53
CA PHE A 724 0.25 -66.36 -31.58
C PHE A 724 -0.12 -65.77 -32.94
N TYR A 725 0.86 -65.57 -33.81
CA TYR A 725 0.66 -64.99 -35.14
C TYR A 725 1.64 -65.55 -36.17
N THR A 726 1.22 -65.61 -37.44
CA THR A 726 2.00 -66.28 -38.50
C THR A 726 3.11 -65.40 -39.05
N ARG A 727 2.87 -64.08 -39.18
CA ARG A 727 3.81 -63.10 -39.75
C ARG A 727 3.61 -61.70 -39.16
N TRP A 728 4.60 -60.82 -39.33
CA TRP A 728 4.51 -59.43 -38.88
C TRP A 728 3.83 -58.54 -39.95
N ILE A 729 2.51 -58.43 -39.93
CA ILE A 729 1.73 -57.62 -40.88
C ILE A 729 1.00 -56.52 -40.10
N LYS A 730 1.25 -55.25 -40.43
CA LYS A 730 0.60 -54.10 -39.78
C LYS A 730 -0.79 -53.84 -40.38
N GLU A 731 -1.70 -53.33 -39.56
CA GLU A 731 -2.98 -52.76 -40.03
C GLU A 731 -2.67 -51.67 -41.07
N LYS A 732 -3.41 -51.68 -42.20
CA LYS A 732 -3.29 -50.62 -43.20
C LYS A 732 -3.81 -49.32 -42.58
N SER A 733 -2.91 -48.35 -42.44
CA SER A 733 -3.23 -46.97 -42.01
C SER A 733 -4.22 -46.29 -42.94
#